data_AF-A0A7X5LL28-F1
#
_entry.id   AF-A0A7X5LL28-F1
#
_cell.length_a   1.000
_cell.length_b   1.000
_cell.length_c   1.000
_cell.angle_alpha   90.00
_cell.angle_beta   90.00
_cell.angle_gamma   90.00
#
_symmetry.space_group_name_H-M   'P 1'
#
loop_
_entity.id
_entity.type
_entity.pdbx_description
1 polymer ?
#
loop_
_entity_poly.entity_id
_entity_poly.type
_entity_poly.pdbx_seq_one_letter_code
_entity_poly.pdbx_strand_id
1 'polypeptide(L)'
;MAAFFSHVLRSPVMLMCVSIILWMLYPPLVNYLIDRSSTLFVAGISHTLAAVATLVVVVAVFYRNTHIRLPQLLAQYKAPALYWPTLASGVLICTNHLLLYAALQSSQEFDVIAILIFEAWPILFFYIDSTLRKSQRTTSATDYIFSGAAFAGFVVLMAPNISLADWLLLESPMLNTIMLAALGGLAMAINCYMRMKCMDAWSNLCVQQNLSLTPLRRAILTETGVRCVAAPLILGTLFFFGQLDNQFTNLDYVIIAFVGVAILALGSLLYDLSVYSADNASISVFWYFMPVGAVIILATMQGRILNQYEAVASVLIVSANIFLGLKFPLRSSLLVLFTSVCLIGIWLIFAPTYPIDSYYDLLAVSTVFFVLLATFALERTTSLNRERERLLGEFNESVMRLPKAFSNSALPLQTYQQLIHGYITKHLFTFLRAFQSIEEMRRVQNEIQTIKHTLLTHVEGDASVRERLLSTFNVGEKIMTMESDRIPPEEFVILILLGATNVFFSLIFRPDSFSAALFSLIVATSVIFLILLINERDKYTQVRHDHGLVCRDMLIYANAFNSEQTAASNSHTVDAVEHTLSSKSSGPDSVVKSYWVFGVFTFLFFGFGYALLYETINDVRADESSPIVSNRNMNNAHVNIALLDWPAAQIKAHILSDIINTHTETQAHLIAIPHKQAFEEIGKSNGGIDVHPDIWVANNAPLIRKFVRAYKTMALSQTSTYGQQGLCYTNYQADGKVAMADLASAKTAANFDLSNNNRGDIWVGSKGWTALDIEKRRLNAYGLSKYYDYHVFDQDLLHKLINQNHRNQQASLFFCYYPDALFSNDHVKFISEPTHDESQWQAIMRGRNSSDELEGTSWPRTEIKVGYRASLASSLPTIAKLLDHYFIDNKDLVSMLQEIENGASVEAVSETWVNAHNDRIIQWLTGFALYQDKTANDQ
;
A
#
# COMPACT_ATOMS: atom_id res chain seq x y z
N MET A 1 31.19 13.75 -20.03
CA MET A 1 29.76 13.94 -20.37
C MET A 1 29.31 13.07 -21.55
N ALA A 2 29.95 13.13 -22.73
CA ALA A 2 29.57 12.30 -23.90
C ALA A 2 29.63 10.78 -23.66
N ALA A 3 30.64 10.28 -22.93
CA ALA A 3 30.75 8.86 -22.57
C ALA A 3 29.62 8.41 -21.63
N PHE A 4 29.25 9.23 -20.64
CA PHE A 4 28.14 8.97 -19.72
C PHE A 4 26.80 8.91 -20.47
N PHE A 5 26.52 9.88 -21.34
CA PHE A 5 25.32 9.86 -22.19
C PHE A 5 25.28 8.63 -23.12
N SER A 6 26.43 8.21 -23.67
CA SER A 6 26.51 7.00 -24.52
C SER A 6 26.25 5.70 -23.74
N HIS A 7 26.56 5.67 -22.45
CA HIS A 7 26.36 4.52 -21.58
C HIS A 7 24.90 4.43 -21.10
N VAL A 8 24.32 5.56 -20.70
CA VAL A 8 22.89 5.68 -20.34
C VAL A 8 21.98 5.25 -21.49
N LEU A 9 22.29 5.65 -22.72
CA LEU A 9 21.51 5.30 -23.92
C LEU A 9 21.57 3.82 -24.33
N ARG A 10 22.49 3.04 -23.75
CA ARG A 10 22.67 1.61 -24.10
C ARG A 10 22.08 0.64 -23.09
N SER A 11 21.86 1.07 -21.85
CA SER A 11 21.32 0.21 -20.79
C SER A 11 19.81 0.44 -20.62
N PRO A 12 18.95 -0.56 -20.87
CA PRO A 12 17.51 -0.44 -20.62
C PRO A 12 17.20 -0.05 -19.17
N VAL A 13 17.96 -0.55 -18.20
CA VAL A 13 17.77 -0.25 -16.77
C VAL A 13 18.06 1.22 -16.47
N MET A 14 19.15 1.79 -17.01
CA MET A 14 19.46 3.21 -16.78
C MET A 14 18.40 4.13 -17.41
N LEU A 15 17.90 3.78 -18.62
CA LEU A 15 16.80 4.51 -19.26
C LEU A 15 15.54 4.51 -18.38
N MET A 16 15.20 3.37 -17.78
CA MET A 16 14.08 3.24 -16.86
C MET A 16 14.27 4.09 -15.61
N CYS A 17 15.44 4.02 -14.96
CA CYS A 17 15.73 4.82 -13.77
C CYS A 17 15.63 6.33 -14.02
N VAL A 18 16.17 6.83 -15.14
CA VAL A 18 16.06 8.25 -15.48
C VAL A 18 14.60 8.65 -15.74
N SER A 19 13.83 7.80 -16.43
CA SER A 19 12.39 8.02 -16.61
C SER A 19 11.67 8.12 -15.25
N ILE A 20 11.89 7.16 -14.36
CA ILE A 20 11.29 7.12 -13.03
C ILE A 20 11.60 8.39 -12.23
N ILE A 21 12.86 8.85 -12.21
CA ILE A 21 13.24 10.07 -11.48
C ILE A 21 12.48 11.30 -11.97
N LEU A 22 12.29 11.43 -13.29
CA LEU A 22 11.49 12.53 -13.86
C LEU A 22 10.02 12.41 -13.42
N TRP A 23 9.46 11.20 -13.42
CA TRP A 23 8.08 10.94 -13.03
C TRP A 23 7.82 11.04 -11.52
N MET A 24 8.82 10.82 -10.66
CA MET A 24 8.71 11.06 -9.21
C MET A 24 8.35 12.53 -8.89
N LEU A 25 8.73 13.47 -9.77
CA LEU A 25 8.40 14.90 -9.63
C LEU A 25 6.99 15.25 -10.13
N TYR A 26 6.32 14.34 -10.83
CA TYR A 26 5.02 14.61 -11.44
C TYR A 26 3.94 14.91 -10.40
N PRO A 27 3.68 14.05 -9.38
CA PRO A 27 2.62 14.32 -8.42
C PRO A 27 2.75 15.66 -7.67
N PRO A 28 3.91 16.04 -7.07
CA PRO A 28 3.99 17.31 -6.35
C PRO A 28 3.84 18.54 -7.26
N LEU A 29 4.39 18.51 -8.49
CA LEU A 29 4.30 19.64 -9.41
C LEU A 29 2.90 19.80 -10.00
N VAL A 30 2.24 18.71 -10.32
CA VAL A 30 0.89 18.74 -10.89
C VAL A 30 -0.14 19.14 -9.85
N ASN A 31 -0.03 18.65 -8.61
CA ASN A 31 -0.89 19.09 -7.50
C ASN A 31 -0.78 20.61 -7.29
N TYR A 32 0.45 21.14 -7.26
CA TYR A 32 0.69 22.57 -7.15
C TYR A 32 0.04 23.42 -8.26
N LEU A 33 0.01 22.91 -9.50
CA LEU A 33 -0.62 23.59 -10.65
C LEU A 33 -2.15 23.47 -10.62
N ILE A 34 -2.68 22.32 -10.21
CA ILE A 34 -4.13 22.09 -10.10
C ILE A 34 -4.73 22.99 -9.02
N ASP A 35 -4.03 23.26 -7.91
CA ASP A 35 -4.54 24.16 -6.87
C ASP A 35 -4.78 25.61 -7.35
N ARG A 36 -4.26 25.99 -8.53
CA ARG A 36 -4.37 27.35 -9.11
C ARG A 36 -5.07 27.40 -10.46
N SER A 37 -5.58 26.27 -10.94
CA SER A 37 -6.28 26.16 -12.22
C SER A 37 -7.22 24.95 -12.22
N SER A 38 -7.73 24.53 -13.38
CA SER A 38 -8.49 23.28 -13.47
C SER A 38 -7.61 22.11 -13.87
N THR A 39 -7.97 20.89 -13.46
CA THR A 39 -7.30 19.64 -13.87
C THR A 39 -7.21 19.50 -15.39
N LEU A 40 -8.30 19.80 -16.10
CA LEU A 40 -8.37 19.78 -17.56
C LEU A 40 -7.48 20.85 -18.19
N PHE A 41 -7.32 22.02 -17.57
CA PHE A 41 -6.43 23.06 -18.06
C PHE A 41 -4.96 22.60 -17.99
N VAL A 42 -4.53 22.09 -16.83
CA VAL A 42 -3.16 21.57 -16.65
C VAL A 42 -2.88 20.43 -17.64
N ALA A 43 -3.81 19.50 -17.80
CA ALA A 43 -3.69 18.40 -18.74
C ALA A 43 -3.60 18.89 -20.20
N GLY A 44 -4.53 19.75 -20.62
CA GLY A 44 -4.58 20.26 -21.99
C GLY A 44 -3.31 21.01 -22.38
N ILE A 45 -2.82 21.90 -21.53
CA ILE A 45 -1.63 22.70 -21.80
C ILE A 45 -0.36 21.84 -21.75
N SER A 46 -0.18 21.00 -20.72
CA SER A 46 1.02 20.16 -20.60
C SER A 46 1.15 19.14 -21.73
N HIS A 47 0.07 18.47 -22.14
CA HIS A 47 0.07 17.54 -23.29
C HIS A 47 0.28 18.26 -24.62
N THR A 48 -0.25 19.48 -24.79
CA THR A 48 0.01 20.30 -25.98
C THR A 48 1.47 20.69 -26.07
N LEU A 49 2.07 21.17 -24.97
CA LEU A 49 3.49 21.50 -24.91
C LEU A 49 4.36 20.27 -25.16
N ALA A 50 3.99 19.11 -24.63
CA ALA A 50 4.66 17.84 -24.90
C ALA A 50 4.63 17.47 -26.40
N ALA A 51 3.48 17.63 -27.06
CA ALA A 51 3.31 17.35 -28.49
C ALA A 51 4.11 18.32 -29.38
N VAL A 52 4.10 19.62 -29.04
CA VAL A 52 4.90 20.63 -29.75
C VAL A 52 6.39 20.35 -29.59
N ALA A 53 6.84 20.03 -28.38
CA ALA A 53 8.23 19.73 -28.11
C ALA A 53 8.73 18.50 -28.89
N THR A 54 7.97 17.40 -28.91
CA THR A 54 8.36 16.23 -29.70
C THR A 54 8.35 16.49 -31.21
N LEU A 55 7.40 17.28 -31.71
CA LEU A 55 7.36 17.70 -33.11
C LEU A 55 8.58 18.55 -33.48
N VAL A 56 8.96 19.51 -32.63
CA VAL A 56 10.18 20.32 -32.81
C VAL A 56 11.42 19.43 -32.84
N VAL A 57 11.50 18.42 -31.97
CA VAL A 57 12.60 17.44 -31.96
C VAL A 57 12.62 16.63 -33.26
N VAL A 58 11.47 16.14 -33.76
CA VAL A 58 11.40 15.44 -35.06
C VAL A 58 11.89 16.35 -36.19
N VAL A 59 11.40 17.59 -36.27
CA VAL A 59 11.87 18.53 -37.29
C VAL A 59 13.37 18.74 -37.16
N ALA A 60 13.90 19.03 -35.97
CA ALA A 60 15.34 19.24 -35.76
C ALA A 60 16.19 18.01 -36.14
N VAL A 61 15.77 16.80 -35.78
CA VAL A 61 16.49 15.55 -36.05
C VAL A 61 16.49 15.18 -37.53
N PHE A 62 15.40 15.48 -38.26
CA PHE A 62 15.22 15.04 -39.65
C PHE A 62 15.34 16.15 -40.71
N TYR A 63 15.47 17.43 -40.31
CA TYR A 63 15.57 18.56 -41.24
C TYR A 63 16.87 18.56 -42.07
N ARG A 64 18.00 18.14 -41.48
CA ARG A 64 19.32 18.08 -42.15
C ARG A 64 19.74 16.68 -42.61
N ASN A 65 18.87 15.67 -42.48
CA ASN A 65 19.25 14.30 -42.78
C ASN A 65 19.17 14.06 -44.30
N THR A 66 20.33 13.86 -44.93
CA THR A 66 20.46 13.73 -46.41
C THR A 66 19.85 12.45 -46.97
N HIS A 67 19.65 11.43 -46.13
CA HIS A 67 19.18 10.10 -46.56
C HIS A 67 17.67 9.88 -46.46
N ILE A 68 16.95 10.60 -45.59
CA ILE A 68 15.51 10.37 -45.34
C ILE A 68 14.81 11.72 -45.19
N ARG A 69 13.88 12.03 -46.11
CA ARG A 69 13.13 13.29 -46.08
C ARG A 69 11.91 13.19 -45.17
N LEU A 70 11.63 14.24 -44.39
CA LEU A 70 10.51 14.31 -43.46
C LEU A 70 9.13 13.96 -44.07
N PRO A 71 8.77 14.43 -45.29
CA PRO A 71 7.48 14.06 -45.92
C PRO A 71 7.34 12.57 -46.19
N GLN A 72 8.45 11.89 -46.50
CA GLN A 72 8.46 10.44 -46.76
C GLN A 72 8.20 9.64 -45.46
N LEU A 73 8.66 10.15 -44.31
CA LEU A 73 8.36 9.56 -43.00
C LEU A 73 6.91 9.81 -42.59
N LEU A 74 6.39 11.02 -42.81
CA LEU A 74 5.00 11.36 -42.52
C LEU A 74 4.01 10.51 -43.33
N ALA A 75 4.36 10.18 -44.58
CA ALA A 75 3.55 9.28 -45.41
C ALA A 75 3.40 7.87 -44.80
N GLN A 76 4.37 7.41 -43.99
CA GLN A 76 4.33 6.07 -43.39
C GLN A 76 3.24 5.93 -42.32
N TYR A 77 2.79 7.02 -41.68
CA TYR A 77 1.66 6.97 -40.75
C TYR A 77 0.34 6.58 -41.42
N LYS A 78 0.26 6.59 -42.75
CA LYS A 78 -0.91 6.08 -43.49
C LYS A 78 -0.91 4.55 -43.61
N ALA A 79 0.22 3.89 -43.36
CA ALA A 79 0.29 2.43 -43.44
C ALA A 79 -0.56 1.82 -42.30
N PRO A 80 -1.48 0.87 -42.59
CA PRO A 80 -2.39 0.31 -41.57
C PRO A 80 -1.67 -0.25 -40.34
N ALA A 81 -0.50 -0.85 -40.56
CA ALA A 81 0.35 -1.42 -39.51
C ALA A 81 0.86 -0.39 -38.48
N LEU A 82 0.98 0.88 -38.88
CA LEU A 82 1.43 1.98 -38.00
C LEU A 82 0.28 2.91 -37.61
N TYR A 83 -0.66 3.16 -38.52
CA TYR A 83 -1.84 4.01 -38.31
C TYR A 83 -2.67 3.54 -37.12
N TRP A 84 -3.06 2.27 -37.10
CA TRP A 84 -4.00 1.75 -36.11
C TRP A 84 -3.41 1.75 -34.69
N PRO A 85 -2.17 1.26 -34.44
CA PRO A 85 -1.56 1.37 -33.13
C PRO A 85 -1.34 2.82 -32.67
N THR A 86 -0.98 3.74 -33.59
CA THR A 86 -0.75 5.15 -33.25
C THR A 86 -2.05 5.84 -32.83
N LEU A 87 -3.13 5.62 -33.59
CA LEU A 87 -4.46 6.15 -33.28
C LEU A 87 -4.98 5.58 -31.95
N ALA A 88 -4.91 4.26 -31.78
CA ALA A 88 -5.35 3.59 -30.56
C ALA A 88 -4.60 4.10 -29.32
N SER A 89 -3.28 4.25 -29.41
CA SER A 89 -2.48 4.82 -28.31
C SER A 89 -2.85 6.27 -28.01
N GLY A 90 -3.00 7.12 -29.03
CA GLY A 90 -3.40 8.51 -28.84
C GLY A 90 -4.76 8.66 -28.15
N VAL A 91 -5.74 7.84 -28.54
CA VAL A 91 -7.05 7.77 -27.87
C VAL A 91 -6.90 7.28 -26.43
N LEU A 92 -6.15 6.19 -26.21
CA LEU A 92 -5.97 5.61 -24.87
C LEU A 92 -5.24 6.56 -23.91
N ILE A 93 -4.31 7.40 -24.39
CA ILE A 93 -3.69 8.48 -23.59
C ILE A 93 -4.77 9.42 -23.05
N CYS A 94 -5.66 9.89 -23.92
CA CYS A 94 -6.77 10.75 -23.53
C CYS A 94 -7.72 10.01 -22.58
N THR A 95 -8.11 8.78 -22.91
CA THR A 95 -9.03 7.96 -22.11
C THR A 95 -8.50 7.72 -20.70
N ASN A 96 -7.23 7.35 -20.53
CA ASN A 96 -6.70 7.05 -19.20
C ASN A 96 -6.65 8.30 -18.30
N HIS A 97 -6.31 9.48 -18.84
CA HIS A 97 -6.31 10.73 -18.08
C HIS A 97 -7.74 11.15 -17.70
N LEU A 98 -8.69 11.07 -18.65
CA LEU A 98 -10.09 11.40 -18.38
C LEU A 98 -10.72 10.47 -17.35
N LEU A 99 -10.42 9.16 -17.41
CA LEU A 99 -10.90 8.20 -16.43
C LEU A 99 -10.32 8.45 -15.03
N LEU A 100 -9.02 8.78 -14.94
CA LEU A 100 -8.39 9.17 -13.68
C LEU A 100 -9.02 10.46 -13.12
N TYR A 101 -9.23 11.48 -13.95
CA TYR A 101 -9.85 12.74 -13.51
C TYR A 101 -11.33 12.55 -13.15
N ALA A 102 -12.06 11.72 -13.87
CA ALA A 102 -13.43 11.35 -13.52
C ALA A 102 -13.48 10.60 -12.17
N ALA A 103 -12.51 9.71 -11.91
CA ALA A 103 -12.39 9.05 -10.62
C ALA A 103 -12.14 10.08 -9.49
N LEU A 104 -11.19 11.00 -9.69
CA LEU A 104 -10.89 12.07 -8.72
C LEU A 104 -12.06 13.03 -8.50
N GLN A 105 -12.85 13.35 -9.53
CA GLN A 105 -14.01 14.23 -9.41
C GLN A 105 -15.22 13.53 -8.74
N SER A 106 -15.36 12.22 -8.98
CA SER A 106 -16.36 11.37 -8.34
C SER A 106 -16.02 11.12 -6.87
N SER A 107 -14.74 11.17 -6.52
CA SER A 107 -14.26 10.99 -5.17
C SER A 107 -14.65 12.16 -4.27
N GLN A 108 -15.06 11.85 -3.03
CA GLN A 108 -15.29 12.83 -1.96
C GLN A 108 -14.26 12.72 -0.85
N GLU A 109 -13.68 11.53 -0.65
CA GLU A 109 -12.69 11.23 0.42
C GLU A 109 -11.60 10.22 -0.03
N PHE A 110 -11.58 9.79 -1.31
CA PHE A 110 -10.82 8.63 -1.79
C PHE A 110 -9.77 8.95 -2.87
N ASP A 111 -9.33 10.21 -2.98
CA ASP A 111 -8.45 10.65 -4.09
C ASP A 111 -7.14 9.87 -4.13
N VAL A 112 -6.56 9.63 -2.94
CA VAL A 112 -5.33 8.85 -2.77
C VAL A 112 -5.55 7.39 -3.21
N ILE A 113 -6.70 6.80 -2.87
CA ILE A 113 -7.05 5.43 -3.28
C ILE A 113 -7.20 5.35 -4.80
N ALA A 114 -7.90 6.30 -5.43
CA ALA A 114 -8.09 6.34 -6.87
C ALA A 114 -6.76 6.40 -7.63
N ILE A 115 -5.82 7.24 -7.17
CA ILE A 115 -4.47 7.34 -7.75
C ILE A 115 -3.71 6.03 -7.59
N LEU A 116 -3.75 5.42 -6.40
CA LEU A 116 -3.03 4.17 -6.15
C LEU A 116 -3.62 3.00 -6.97
N ILE A 117 -4.94 2.90 -7.13
CA ILE A 117 -5.55 1.87 -7.98
C ILE A 117 -5.16 2.08 -9.44
N PHE A 118 -5.13 3.33 -9.91
CA PHE A 118 -4.65 3.67 -11.24
C PHE A 118 -3.18 3.24 -11.44
N GLU A 119 -2.31 3.47 -10.45
CA GLU A 119 -0.88 3.11 -10.47
C GLU A 119 -0.61 1.59 -10.33
N ALA A 120 -1.64 0.76 -10.26
CA ALA A 120 -1.49 -0.70 -10.38
C ALA A 120 -1.21 -1.15 -11.83
N TRP A 121 -1.27 -0.27 -12.83
CA TRP A 121 -1.06 -0.61 -14.24
C TRP A 121 0.26 -1.34 -14.58
N PRO A 122 1.42 -1.16 -13.90
CA PRO A 122 2.67 -1.82 -14.28
C PRO A 122 2.62 -3.33 -14.19
N ILE A 123 1.96 -3.90 -13.16
CA ILE A 123 1.81 -5.35 -13.06
C ILE A 123 0.92 -5.89 -14.19
N LEU A 124 -0.14 -5.17 -14.55
CA LEU A 124 -1.00 -5.52 -15.69
C LEU A 124 -0.21 -5.50 -17.00
N PHE A 125 0.59 -4.44 -17.22
CA PHE A 125 1.42 -4.32 -18.40
C PHE A 125 2.49 -5.42 -18.46
N PHE A 126 3.12 -5.79 -17.34
CA PHE A 126 4.05 -6.91 -17.27
C PHE A 126 3.43 -8.22 -17.76
N TYR A 127 2.21 -8.54 -17.31
CA TYR A 127 1.47 -9.72 -17.79
C TYR A 127 1.12 -9.61 -19.29
N ILE A 128 0.66 -8.45 -19.76
CA ILE A 128 0.34 -8.22 -21.18
C ILE A 128 1.59 -8.38 -22.06
N ASP A 129 2.72 -7.77 -21.70
CA ASP A 129 3.95 -7.81 -22.48
C ASP A 129 4.58 -9.22 -22.48
N SER A 130 4.59 -9.91 -21.33
CA SER A 130 5.09 -11.30 -21.24
C SER A 130 4.27 -12.29 -22.09
N THR A 131 2.94 -12.10 -22.17
CA THR A 131 2.05 -13.01 -22.90
C THR A 131 1.96 -12.68 -24.39
N LEU A 132 1.68 -11.43 -24.76
CA LEU A 132 1.41 -11.04 -26.15
C LEU A 132 2.67 -10.77 -26.97
N ARG A 133 3.83 -10.53 -26.33
CA ARG A 133 5.14 -10.37 -26.99
C ARG A 133 6.13 -11.47 -26.64
N LYS A 134 5.62 -12.67 -26.28
CA LYS A 134 6.41 -13.85 -25.87
C LYS A 134 7.53 -14.23 -26.85
N SER A 135 7.37 -14.01 -28.15
CA SER A 135 8.41 -14.31 -29.15
C SER A 135 9.63 -13.38 -29.08
N GLN A 136 9.49 -12.22 -28.44
CA GLN A 136 10.52 -11.18 -28.29
C GLN A 136 11.03 -11.07 -26.84
N ARG A 137 10.47 -11.84 -25.90
CA ARG A 137 10.71 -11.68 -24.46
C ARG A 137 11.17 -12.99 -23.79
N THR A 138 12.07 -12.85 -22.84
CA THR A 138 12.48 -13.91 -21.91
C THR A 138 11.95 -13.56 -20.52
N THR A 139 11.02 -14.37 -20.00
CA THR A 139 10.48 -14.20 -18.65
C THR A 139 10.54 -15.54 -17.91
N SER A 140 11.26 -15.57 -16.80
CA SER A 140 11.43 -16.76 -15.97
C SER A 140 10.39 -16.80 -14.85
N ALA A 141 10.27 -17.93 -14.14
CA ALA A 141 9.42 -18.02 -12.96
C ALA A 141 9.85 -17.05 -11.84
N THR A 142 11.15 -16.73 -11.73
CA THR A 142 11.63 -15.79 -10.72
C THR A 142 11.18 -14.36 -11.03
N ASP A 143 11.08 -13.99 -12.30
CA ASP A 143 10.56 -12.67 -12.72
C ASP A 143 9.12 -12.47 -12.22
N TYR A 144 8.25 -13.47 -12.36
CA TYR A 144 6.87 -13.41 -11.86
C TYR A 144 6.81 -13.27 -10.34
N ILE A 145 7.64 -14.01 -9.60
CA ILE A 145 7.68 -13.98 -8.14
C ILE A 145 8.10 -12.60 -7.62
N PHE A 146 9.23 -12.07 -8.11
CA PHE A 146 9.70 -10.75 -7.68
C PHE A 146 8.79 -9.63 -8.14
N SER A 147 8.13 -9.78 -9.29
CA SER A 147 7.12 -8.81 -9.75
C SER A 147 5.89 -8.80 -8.86
N GLY A 148 5.41 -9.98 -8.44
CA GLY A 148 4.36 -10.11 -7.45
C GLY A 148 4.75 -9.53 -6.09
N ALA A 149 6.00 -9.71 -5.65
CA ALA A 149 6.50 -9.12 -4.41
C ALA A 149 6.58 -7.57 -4.47
N ALA A 150 7.02 -7.00 -5.59
CA ALA A 150 7.01 -5.55 -5.80
C ALA A 150 5.58 -5.00 -5.79
N PHE A 151 4.63 -5.69 -6.43
CA PHE A 151 3.21 -5.33 -6.38
C PHE A 151 2.62 -5.46 -4.97
N ALA A 152 2.98 -6.49 -4.22
CA ALA A 152 2.55 -6.60 -2.82
C ALA A 152 3.09 -5.46 -1.95
N GLY A 153 4.36 -5.07 -2.13
CA GLY A 153 4.91 -3.86 -1.50
C GLY A 153 4.14 -2.60 -1.88
N PHE A 154 3.70 -2.51 -3.14
CA PHE A 154 2.81 -1.44 -3.60
C PHE A 154 1.45 -1.49 -2.89
N VAL A 155 0.82 -2.66 -2.72
CA VAL A 155 -0.43 -2.79 -1.95
C VAL A 155 -0.25 -2.37 -0.48
N VAL A 156 0.89 -2.70 0.14
CA VAL A 156 1.22 -2.23 1.50
C VAL A 156 1.33 -0.71 1.58
N LEU A 157 1.87 -0.06 0.53
CA LEU A 157 1.89 1.41 0.45
C LEU A 157 0.48 2.00 0.49
N MET A 158 -0.53 1.25 0.03
CA MET A 158 -1.94 1.67 0.03
C MET A 158 -2.65 1.43 1.36
N ALA A 159 -2.17 0.51 2.19
CA ALA A 159 -2.84 0.06 3.41
C ALA A 159 -3.34 1.17 4.36
N PRO A 160 -2.58 2.25 4.68
CA PRO A 160 -3.07 3.29 5.59
C PRO A 160 -4.22 4.12 4.99
N ASN A 161 -4.41 4.06 3.68
CA ASN A 161 -5.48 4.76 2.98
C ASN A 161 -6.65 3.84 2.64
N ILE A 162 -6.60 2.55 3.02
CA ILE A 162 -7.64 1.55 2.71
C ILE A 162 -8.14 0.98 4.02
N SER A 163 -9.40 1.25 4.37
CA SER A 163 -10.08 0.46 5.40
C SER A 163 -10.70 -0.79 4.76
N LEU A 164 -10.55 -1.95 5.39
CA LEU A 164 -11.15 -3.21 4.91
C LEU A 164 -12.69 -3.10 4.86
N ALA A 165 -13.27 -2.27 5.72
CA ALA A 165 -14.70 -1.97 5.79
C ALA A 165 -15.20 -1.22 4.55
N ASP A 166 -14.44 -0.25 4.04
CA ASP A 166 -14.78 0.47 2.80
C ASP A 166 -14.92 -0.50 1.62
N TRP A 167 -14.00 -1.46 1.49
CA TRP A 167 -13.99 -2.44 0.40
C TRP A 167 -15.15 -3.45 0.46
N LEU A 168 -15.55 -3.85 1.67
CA LEU A 168 -16.63 -4.82 1.91
C LEU A 168 -18.04 -4.21 1.75
N LEU A 169 -18.22 -2.93 2.09
CA LEU A 169 -19.53 -2.27 2.08
C LEU A 169 -19.97 -1.81 0.68
N LEU A 170 -19.05 -1.77 -0.30
CA LEU A 170 -19.31 -1.47 -1.72
C LEU A 170 -20.33 -0.32 -1.93
N GLU A 171 -20.20 0.77 -1.17
CA GLU A 171 -21.09 1.92 -1.35
C GLU A 171 -20.94 2.50 -2.77
N SER A 172 -22.07 2.88 -3.38
CA SER A 172 -22.13 3.31 -4.78
C SER A 172 -21.13 4.42 -5.21
N PRO A 173 -20.77 5.41 -4.36
CA PRO A 173 -19.81 6.45 -4.75
C PRO A 173 -18.35 5.95 -4.77
N MET A 174 -18.00 5.03 -3.86
CA MET A 174 -16.66 4.44 -3.79
C MET A 174 -16.45 3.45 -4.92
N LEU A 175 -17.46 2.62 -5.22
CA LEU A 175 -17.39 1.64 -6.31
C LEU A 175 -17.18 2.31 -7.67
N ASN A 176 -17.87 3.41 -7.94
CA ASN A 176 -17.67 4.20 -9.15
C ASN A 176 -16.23 4.75 -9.25
N THR A 177 -15.71 5.30 -8.15
CA THR A 177 -14.34 5.85 -8.08
C THR A 177 -13.30 4.77 -8.35
N ILE A 178 -13.41 3.62 -7.69
CA ILE A 178 -12.52 2.46 -7.85
C ILE A 178 -12.58 1.93 -9.29
N MET A 179 -13.79 1.76 -9.83
CA MET A 179 -13.99 1.22 -11.18
C MET A 179 -13.39 2.16 -12.24
N LEU A 180 -13.63 3.47 -12.13
CA LEU A 180 -13.05 4.47 -13.04
C LEU A 180 -11.52 4.47 -12.98
N ALA A 181 -10.95 4.44 -11.78
CA ALA A 181 -9.50 4.37 -11.58
C ALA A 181 -8.90 3.07 -12.16
N ALA A 182 -9.52 1.92 -11.91
CA ALA A 182 -9.08 0.62 -12.43
C ALA A 182 -9.17 0.55 -13.96
N LEU A 183 -10.24 1.08 -14.56
CA LEU A 183 -10.37 1.21 -16.01
C LEU A 183 -9.31 2.16 -16.58
N GLY A 184 -8.99 3.24 -15.88
CA GLY A 184 -7.90 4.16 -16.23
C GLY A 184 -6.54 3.46 -16.23
N GLY A 185 -6.23 2.69 -15.17
CA GLY A 185 -5.00 1.90 -15.07
C GLY A 185 -4.91 0.81 -16.16
N LEU A 186 -6.01 0.13 -16.45
CA LEU A 186 -6.09 -0.84 -17.55
C LEU A 186 -5.85 -0.17 -18.92
N ALA A 187 -6.46 1.00 -19.16
CA ALA A 187 -6.25 1.78 -20.37
C ALA A 187 -4.78 2.21 -20.50
N MET A 188 -4.11 2.56 -19.40
CA MET A 188 -2.68 2.86 -19.39
C MET A 188 -1.82 1.64 -19.73
N ALA A 189 -2.12 0.46 -19.17
CA ALA A 189 -1.41 -0.78 -19.50
C ALA A 189 -1.55 -1.16 -20.99
N ILE A 190 -2.76 -1.03 -21.55
CA ILE A 190 -3.01 -1.26 -22.98
C ILE A 190 -2.30 -0.20 -23.83
N ASN A 191 -2.28 1.07 -23.40
CA ASN A 191 -1.56 2.14 -24.09
C ASN A 191 -0.06 1.82 -24.22
N CYS A 192 0.58 1.36 -23.13
CA CYS A 192 1.98 0.93 -23.15
C CYS A 192 2.22 -0.18 -24.19
N TYR A 193 1.32 -1.17 -24.26
CA TYR A 193 1.38 -2.21 -25.28
C TYR A 193 1.22 -1.67 -26.72
N MET A 194 0.27 -0.75 -26.95
CA MET A 194 0.07 -0.13 -28.27
C MET A 194 1.27 0.71 -28.70
N ARG A 195 1.97 1.37 -27.76
CA ARG A 195 3.22 2.09 -28.03
C ARG A 195 4.35 1.13 -28.42
N MET A 196 4.42 -0.05 -27.80
CA MET A 196 5.34 -1.11 -28.24
C MET A 196 4.99 -1.63 -29.65
N LYS A 197 3.71 -1.78 -29.99
CA LYS A 197 3.28 -2.13 -31.35
C LYS A 197 3.65 -1.06 -32.39
N CYS A 198 3.58 0.22 -32.04
CA CYS A 198 4.09 1.30 -32.89
C CYS A 198 5.60 1.15 -33.15
N MET A 199 6.37 0.85 -32.10
CA MET A 199 7.81 0.61 -32.21
C MET A 199 8.15 -0.60 -33.09
N ASP A 200 7.40 -1.70 -32.95
CA ASP A 200 7.51 -2.88 -33.81
C ASP A 200 7.16 -2.56 -35.27
N ALA A 201 6.08 -1.81 -35.51
CA ALA A 201 5.67 -1.39 -36.85
C ALA A 201 6.75 -0.53 -37.52
N TRP A 202 7.32 0.44 -36.80
CA TRP A 202 8.46 1.21 -37.29
C TRP A 202 9.67 0.34 -37.61
N SER A 203 9.97 -0.66 -36.77
CA SER A 203 11.07 -1.61 -37.02
C SER A 203 10.85 -2.40 -38.32
N ASN A 204 9.65 -2.93 -38.53
CA ASN A 204 9.30 -3.67 -39.73
C ASN A 204 9.34 -2.81 -40.99
N LEU A 205 8.83 -1.57 -40.92
CA LEU A 205 8.91 -0.60 -42.03
C LEU A 205 10.36 -0.23 -42.37
N CYS A 206 11.24 -0.15 -41.37
CA CYS A 206 12.67 0.08 -41.62
C CYS A 206 13.29 -1.03 -42.44
N VAL A 207 12.96 -2.29 -42.15
CA VAL A 207 13.43 -3.45 -42.90
C VAL A 207 12.84 -3.47 -44.31
N GLN A 208 11.54 -3.24 -44.45
CA GLN A 208 10.84 -3.30 -45.74
C GLN A 208 11.25 -2.20 -46.71
N GLN A 209 11.48 -0.98 -46.21
CA GLN A 209 11.77 0.21 -47.03
C GLN A 209 13.23 0.64 -46.96
N ASN A 210 14.09 -0.18 -46.35
CA ASN A 210 15.52 0.09 -46.16
C ASN A 210 15.80 1.45 -45.50
N LEU A 211 14.97 1.82 -44.51
CA LEU A 211 15.14 3.06 -43.74
C LEU A 211 16.12 2.83 -42.59
N SER A 212 17.22 3.59 -42.55
CA SER A 212 18.23 3.50 -41.48
C SER A 212 17.81 4.28 -40.22
N LEU A 213 16.72 3.88 -39.56
CA LEU A 213 16.27 4.49 -38.30
C LEU A 213 16.79 3.72 -37.09
N THR A 214 17.52 4.42 -36.20
CA THR A 214 17.95 3.88 -34.90
C THR A 214 16.76 3.68 -33.96
N PRO A 215 16.87 2.85 -32.91
CA PRO A 215 15.80 2.66 -31.91
C PRO A 215 15.30 3.97 -31.30
N LEU A 216 16.22 4.89 -30.95
CA LEU A 216 15.88 6.22 -30.45
C LEU A 216 15.04 7.03 -31.45
N ARG A 217 15.40 7.01 -32.74
CA ARG A 217 14.65 7.71 -33.80
C ARG A 217 13.25 7.14 -33.97
N ARG A 218 13.10 5.81 -33.89
CA ARG A 218 11.78 5.16 -33.91
C ARG A 218 10.95 5.55 -32.70
N ALA A 219 11.54 5.60 -31.50
CA ALA A 219 10.85 5.99 -30.28
C ALA A 219 10.36 7.46 -30.34
N ILE A 220 11.20 8.37 -30.84
CA ILE A 220 10.83 9.78 -31.08
C ILE A 220 9.64 9.89 -32.05
N LEU A 221 9.64 9.09 -33.13
CA LEU A 221 8.52 9.07 -34.09
C LEU A 221 7.25 8.48 -33.46
N THR A 222 7.34 7.38 -32.73
CA THR A 222 6.20 6.82 -31.98
C THR A 222 5.61 7.87 -31.04
N GLU A 223 6.45 8.49 -30.21
CA GLU A 223 6.05 9.54 -29.27
C GLU A 223 5.37 10.74 -29.94
N THR A 224 5.95 11.22 -31.04
CA THR A 224 5.37 12.34 -31.78
C THR A 224 4.03 11.97 -32.38
N GLY A 225 3.93 10.80 -33.00
CA GLY A 225 2.69 10.32 -33.61
C GLY A 225 1.54 10.20 -32.61
N VAL A 226 1.76 9.53 -31.48
CA VAL A 226 0.71 9.31 -30.48
C VAL A 226 0.29 10.61 -29.81
N ARG A 227 1.22 11.54 -29.53
CA ARG A 227 0.90 12.85 -28.96
C ARG A 227 0.18 13.79 -29.92
N CYS A 228 0.49 13.73 -31.22
CA CYS A 228 -0.25 14.48 -32.23
C CYS A 228 -1.72 14.05 -32.35
N VAL A 229 -2.06 12.85 -31.87
CA VAL A 229 -3.45 12.39 -31.73
C VAL A 229 -4.02 12.77 -30.36
N ALA A 230 -3.28 12.54 -29.27
CA ALA A 230 -3.75 12.76 -27.91
C ALA A 230 -3.97 14.25 -27.57
N ALA A 231 -3.03 15.13 -27.94
CA ALA A 231 -3.09 16.53 -27.54
C ALA A 231 -4.32 17.27 -28.11
N PRO A 232 -4.69 17.12 -29.41
CA PRO A 232 -5.93 17.71 -29.91
C PRO A 232 -7.19 17.17 -29.23
N LEU A 233 -7.22 15.89 -28.85
CA LEU A 233 -8.36 15.30 -28.14
C LEU A 233 -8.51 15.92 -26.75
N ILE A 234 -7.41 15.98 -25.98
CA ILE A 234 -7.41 16.57 -24.63
C ILE A 234 -7.70 18.07 -24.69
N LEU A 235 -7.10 18.80 -25.64
CA LEU A 235 -7.36 20.22 -25.84
C LEU A 235 -8.82 20.47 -26.25
N GLY A 236 -9.39 19.60 -27.09
CA GLY A 236 -10.81 19.60 -27.41
C GLY A 236 -11.67 19.40 -26.15
N THR A 237 -11.33 18.44 -25.29
CA THR A 237 -12.06 18.26 -24.02
C THR A 237 -11.98 19.45 -23.09
N LEU A 238 -10.82 20.13 -23.01
CA LEU A 238 -10.68 21.39 -22.28
C LEU A 238 -11.59 22.48 -22.88
N PHE A 239 -11.65 22.60 -24.21
CA PHE A 239 -12.45 23.62 -24.87
C PHE A 239 -13.97 23.40 -24.70
N PHE A 240 -14.42 22.15 -24.77
CA PHE A 240 -15.86 21.83 -24.69
C PHE A 240 -16.38 21.66 -23.26
N PHE A 241 -15.54 21.23 -22.31
CA PHE A 241 -15.98 20.84 -20.97
C PHE A 241 -15.17 21.48 -19.83
N GLY A 242 -14.07 22.17 -20.13
CA GLY A 242 -13.17 22.74 -19.12
C GLY A 242 -13.23 24.26 -19.01
N GLN A 243 -12.63 24.78 -17.93
CA GLN A 243 -12.48 26.22 -17.69
C GLN A 243 -11.10 26.69 -18.15
N LEU A 244 -11.07 27.78 -18.92
CA LEU A 244 -9.84 28.39 -19.45
C LEU A 244 -9.20 29.42 -18.51
N ASP A 245 -10.00 29.96 -17.59
CA ASP A 245 -9.52 30.90 -16.58
C ASP A 245 -8.58 30.19 -15.61
N ASN A 246 -7.47 30.86 -15.26
CA ASN A 246 -6.44 30.32 -14.38
C ASN A 246 -5.79 31.46 -13.59
N GLN A 247 -5.18 31.10 -12.45
CA GLN A 247 -4.46 32.03 -11.58
C GLN A 247 -2.94 31.92 -11.75
N PHE A 248 -2.46 31.54 -12.95
CA PHE A 248 -1.04 31.27 -13.16
C PHE A 248 -0.19 32.53 -13.22
N THR A 249 0.92 32.48 -12.50
CA THR A 249 2.03 33.41 -12.59
C THR A 249 3.02 32.98 -13.69
N ASN A 250 3.99 33.84 -14.02
CA ASN A 250 5.07 33.49 -14.95
C ASN A 250 5.84 32.22 -14.53
N LEU A 251 5.98 32.00 -13.22
CA LEU A 251 6.64 30.80 -12.70
C LEU A 251 5.80 29.54 -12.95
N ASP A 252 4.47 29.63 -12.81
CA ASP A 252 3.56 28.50 -13.04
C ASP A 252 3.61 28.05 -14.51
N TYR A 253 3.72 28.98 -15.47
CA TYR A 253 3.93 28.67 -16.88
C TYR A 253 5.27 27.98 -17.17
N VAL A 254 6.33 28.29 -16.42
CA VAL A 254 7.60 27.58 -16.51
C VAL A 254 7.47 26.16 -15.95
N ILE A 255 6.75 25.99 -14.84
CA ILE A 255 6.53 24.68 -14.21
C ILE A 255 5.70 23.78 -15.12
N ILE A 256 4.58 24.27 -15.69
CA ILE A 256 3.77 23.45 -16.61
C ILE A 256 4.51 23.11 -17.90
N ALA A 257 5.40 23.99 -18.39
CA ALA A 257 6.29 23.68 -19.50
C ALA A 257 7.31 22.59 -19.14
N PHE A 258 7.86 22.63 -17.92
CA PHE A 258 8.72 21.55 -17.42
C PHE A 258 7.97 20.22 -17.33
N VAL A 259 6.73 20.21 -16.81
CA VAL A 259 5.87 19.02 -16.76
C VAL A 259 5.62 18.46 -18.17
N GLY A 260 5.25 19.31 -19.13
CA GLY A 260 5.00 18.89 -20.51
C GLY A 260 6.25 18.37 -21.23
N VAL A 261 7.37 19.07 -21.14
CA VAL A 261 8.58 18.77 -21.92
C VAL A 261 9.48 17.74 -21.24
N ALA A 262 9.81 17.93 -19.97
CA ALA A 262 10.76 17.05 -19.28
C ALA A 262 10.08 15.76 -18.79
N ILE A 263 8.89 15.86 -18.20
CA ILE A 263 8.25 14.70 -17.58
C ILE A 263 7.44 13.92 -18.62
N LEU A 264 6.42 14.55 -19.22
CA LEU A 264 5.59 13.88 -20.21
C LEU A 264 6.43 13.50 -21.42
N ALA A 265 7.05 14.46 -22.12
CA ALA A 265 7.76 14.16 -23.37
C ALA A 265 9.01 13.31 -23.21
N LEU A 266 10.01 13.80 -22.46
CA LEU A 266 11.26 13.08 -22.30
C LEU A 266 11.11 11.84 -21.41
N GLY A 267 10.38 11.91 -20.30
CA GLY A 267 10.17 10.78 -19.40
C GLY A 267 9.48 9.59 -20.08
N SER A 268 8.39 9.81 -20.83
CA SER A 268 7.71 8.74 -21.58
C SER A 268 8.57 8.17 -22.72
N LEU A 269 9.36 9.01 -23.40
CA LEU A 269 10.30 8.55 -24.44
C LEU A 269 11.35 7.59 -23.87
N LEU A 270 11.94 7.93 -22.72
CA LEU A 270 12.94 7.11 -22.05
C LEU A 270 12.34 5.80 -21.53
N TYR A 271 11.11 5.83 -21.01
CA TYR A 271 10.36 4.64 -20.63
C TYR A 271 10.19 3.68 -21.82
N ASP A 272 9.73 4.20 -22.97
CA ASP A 272 9.52 3.38 -24.17
C ASP A 272 10.80 2.77 -24.70
N LEU A 273 11.86 3.57 -24.76
CA LEU A 273 13.14 3.10 -25.22
C LEU A 273 13.69 2.00 -24.30
N SER A 274 13.49 2.13 -22.98
CA SER A 274 13.84 1.10 -22.01
C SER A 274 13.07 -0.19 -22.26
N VAL A 275 11.74 -0.13 -22.24
CA VAL A 275 10.88 -1.30 -22.39
C VAL A 275 11.11 -1.99 -23.73
N TYR A 276 11.26 -1.24 -24.82
CA TYR A 276 11.50 -1.78 -26.14
C TYR A 276 12.88 -2.46 -26.26
N SER A 277 13.91 -1.90 -25.63
CA SER A 277 15.30 -2.40 -25.74
C SER A 277 15.63 -3.52 -24.76
N ALA A 278 14.78 -3.80 -23.77
CA ALA A 278 15.00 -4.86 -22.79
C ALA A 278 14.64 -6.25 -23.35
N ASP A 279 15.38 -7.30 -23.00
CA ASP A 279 15.02 -8.67 -23.40
C ASP A 279 14.01 -9.33 -22.43
N ASN A 280 13.76 -8.73 -21.27
CA ASN A 280 12.89 -9.24 -20.22
C ASN A 280 11.75 -8.25 -19.92
N ALA A 281 10.52 -8.75 -19.83
CA ALA A 281 9.34 -7.93 -19.56
C ALA A 281 9.33 -7.34 -18.13
N SER A 282 10.05 -7.94 -17.18
CA SER A 282 10.10 -7.46 -15.78
C SER A 282 10.71 -6.06 -15.62
N ILE A 283 11.36 -5.52 -16.66
CA ILE A 283 11.82 -4.13 -16.67
C ILE A 283 10.68 -3.13 -16.40
N SER A 284 9.46 -3.46 -16.79
CA SER A 284 8.29 -2.60 -16.58
C SER A 284 7.92 -2.44 -15.10
N VAL A 285 8.22 -3.43 -14.26
CA VAL A 285 7.89 -3.47 -12.84
C VAL A 285 8.76 -2.54 -12.01
N PHE A 286 9.94 -2.15 -12.53
CA PHE A 286 10.77 -1.10 -11.94
C PHE A 286 10.00 0.20 -11.75
N TRP A 287 8.91 0.41 -12.48
CA TRP A 287 8.03 1.56 -12.30
C TRP A 287 7.54 1.73 -10.85
N TYR A 288 7.42 0.66 -10.05
CA TYR A 288 7.02 0.78 -8.65
C TYR A 288 7.99 1.60 -7.77
N PHE A 289 9.21 1.90 -8.26
CA PHE A 289 10.05 2.92 -7.62
C PHE A 289 9.47 4.33 -7.70
N MET A 290 8.69 4.65 -8.74
CA MET A 290 8.07 5.96 -8.93
C MET A 290 7.19 6.38 -7.74
N PRO A 291 6.17 5.60 -7.32
CA PRO A 291 5.33 5.98 -6.18
C PRO A 291 6.13 6.07 -4.88
N VAL A 292 7.11 5.19 -4.66
CA VAL A 292 8.02 5.26 -3.50
C VAL A 292 8.78 6.59 -3.46
N GLY A 293 9.40 6.97 -4.58
CA GLY A 293 10.14 8.23 -4.67
C GLY A 293 9.25 9.46 -4.53
N ALA A 294 8.06 9.44 -5.14
CA ALA A 294 7.08 10.52 -5.02
C ALA A 294 6.65 10.73 -3.55
N VAL A 295 6.37 9.65 -2.82
CA VAL A 295 6.04 9.70 -1.39
C VAL A 295 7.19 10.26 -0.56
N ILE A 296 8.44 9.85 -0.84
CA ILE A 296 9.62 10.40 -0.14
C ILE A 296 9.77 11.91 -0.40
N ILE A 297 9.59 12.36 -1.64
CA ILE A 297 9.67 13.78 -2.00
C ILE A 297 8.56 14.56 -1.28
N LEU A 298 7.31 14.06 -1.31
CA LEU A 298 6.18 14.70 -0.63
C LEU A 298 6.39 14.77 0.89
N ALA A 299 6.86 13.68 1.51
CA ALA A 299 7.18 13.65 2.93
C ALA A 299 8.24 14.70 3.29
N THR A 300 9.29 14.81 2.46
CA THR A 300 10.36 15.79 2.63
C THR A 300 9.85 17.23 2.47
N MET A 301 9.03 17.49 1.45
CA MET A 301 8.40 18.81 1.23
C MET A 301 7.46 19.22 2.36
N GLN A 302 6.81 18.24 2.99
CA GLN A 302 5.92 18.44 4.14
C GLN A 302 6.66 18.51 5.48
N GLY A 303 7.98 18.26 5.51
CA GLY A 303 8.76 18.21 6.74
C GLY A 303 8.40 17.04 7.66
N ARG A 304 7.85 15.94 7.13
CA ARG A 304 7.45 14.75 7.89
C ARG A 304 8.36 13.55 7.61
N ILE A 305 8.44 12.62 8.57
CA ILE A 305 9.07 11.30 8.38
C ILE A 305 8.10 10.38 7.62
N LEU A 306 8.63 9.35 6.94
CA LEU A 306 7.82 8.28 6.37
C LEU A 306 7.05 7.55 7.47
N ASN A 307 5.78 7.23 7.21
CA ASN A 307 5.00 6.39 8.09
C ASN A 307 5.47 4.91 7.99
N GLN A 308 5.02 4.08 8.93
CA GLN A 308 5.44 2.67 8.99
C GLN A 308 5.13 1.87 7.71
N TYR A 309 3.98 2.13 7.08
CA TYR A 309 3.57 1.46 5.86
C TYR A 309 4.40 1.91 4.66
N GLU A 310 4.69 3.20 4.54
CA GLU A 310 5.55 3.79 3.52
C GLU A 310 6.98 3.25 3.63
N ALA A 311 7.51 3.12 4.84
CA ALA A 311 8.84 2.54 5.08
C ALA A 311 8.90 1.05 4.68
N VAL A 312 7.93 0.24 5.13
CA VAL A 312 7.88 -1.20 4.81
C VAL A 312 7.68 -1.43 3.31
N ALA A 313 6.75 -0.69 2.69
CA ALA A 313 6.51 -0.74 1.25
C ALA A 313 7.77 -0.38 0.45
N SER A 314 8.49 0.67 0.86
CA SER A 314 9.74 1.08 0.24
C SER A 314 10.79 -0.03 0.28
N VAL A 315 10.97 -0.67 1.44
CA VAL A 315 11.93 -1.78 1.58
C VAL A 315 11.55 -2.97 0.69
N LEU A 316 10.27 -3.36 0.66
CA LEU A 316 9.78 -4.47 -0.17
C LEU A 316 9.98 -4.19 -1.67
N ILE A 317 9.56 -3.01 -2.13
CA ILE A 317 9.68 -2.60 -3.54
C ILE A 317 11.14 -2.50 -3.94
N VAL A 318 11.99 -1.85 -3.12
CA VAL A 318 13.42 -1.70 -3.41
C VAL A 318 14.10 -3.07 -3.48
N SER A 319 13.85 -3.94 -2.50
CA SER A 319 14.48 -5.26 -2.43
C SER A 319 14.07 -6.13 -3.62
N ALA A 320 12.77 -6.17 -3.95
CA ALA A 320 12.26 -6.95 -5.08
C ALA A 320 12.89 -6.49 -6.42
N ASN A 321 12.99 -5.17 -6.62
CA ASN A 321 13.56 -4.62 -7.85
C ASN A 321 15.08 -4.78 -7.95
N ILE A 322 15.82 -4.77 -6.83
CA ILE A 322 17.26 -5.10 -6.83
C ILE A 322 17.47 -6.52 -7.37
N PHE A 323 16.67 -7.49 -6.93
CA PHE A 323 16.79 -8.88 -7.41
C PHE A 323 16.38 -9.03 -8.88
N LEU A 324 15.34 -8.33 -9.33
CA LEU A 324 14.99 -8.26 -10.76
C LEU A 324 16.14 -7.69 -11.61
N GLY A 325 16.85 -6.68 -11.08
CA GLY A 325 17.97 -6.02 -11.77
C GLY A 325 19.24 -6.85 -11.83
N LEU A 326 19.59 -7.56 -10.74
CA LEU A 326 20.82 -8.34 -10.66
C LEU A 326 20.78 -9.65 -11.45
N LYS A 327 19.58 -10.13 -11.85
CA LYS A 327 19.38 -11.42 -12.55
C LYS A 327 20.18 -12.58 -11.93
N PHE A 328 20.40 -12.54 -10.61
CA PHE A 328 21.20 -13.55 -9.94
C PHE A 328 20.43 -14.88 -9.97
N PRO A 329 21.03 -16.01 -10.40
CA PRO A 329 20.38 -17.32 -10.28
C PRO A 329 20.35 -17.69 -8.80
N LEU A 330 19.30 -17.25 -8.11
CA LEU A 330 19.12 -17.54 -6.69
C LEU A 330 18.84 -19.04 -6.51
N ARG A 331 19.47 -19.66 -5.51
CA ARG A 331 19.08 -21.01 -5.07
C ARG A 331 17.61 -21.00 -4.66
N SER A 332 16.94 -22.14 -4.82
CA SER A 332 15.52 -22.27 -4.46
C SER A 332 15.28 -21.86 -3.00
N SER A 333 16.20 -22.16 -2.09
CA SER A 333 16.20 -21.71 -0.69
C SER A 333 16.13 -20.19 -0.52
N LEU A 334 16.96 -19.43 -1.24
CA LEU A 334 17.01 -17.96 -1.13
C LEU A 334 15.79 -17.28 -1.79
N LEU A 335 15.31 -17.83 -2.91
CA LEU A 335 14.08 -17.38 -3.57
C LEU A 335 12.85 -17.59 -2.68
N VAL A 336 12.74 -18.77 -2.05
CA VAL A 336 11.63 -19.05 -1.14
C VAL A 336 11.72 -18.22 0.13
N LEU A 337 12.93 -18.02 0.70
CA LEU A 337 13.11 -17.10 1.83
C LEU A 337 12.53 -15.71 1.51
N PHE A 338 12.91 -15.13 0.38
CA PHE A 338 12.41 -13.82 -0.03
C PHE A 338 10.89 -13.81 -0.19
N THR A 339 10.35 -14.83 -0.85
CA THR A 339 8.89 -14.98 -1.06
C THR A 339 8.16 -15.11 0.28
N SER A 340 8.70 -15.91 1.21
CA SER A 340 8.17 -16.08 2.56
C SER A 340 8.25 -14.79 3.38
N VAL A 341 9.34 -14.02 3.31
CA VAL A 341 9.43 -12.71 3.97
C VAL A 341 8.31 -11.78 3.47
N CYS A 342 8.06 -11.74 2.16
CA CYS A 342 7.00 -10.92 1.60
C CYS A 342 5.61 -11.40 2.04
N LEU A 343 5.31 -12.70 1.92
CA LEU A 343 4.02 -13.27 2.33
C LEU A 343 3.76 -13.13 3.83
N ILE A 344 4.76 -13.38 4.67
CA ILE A 344 4.68 -13.21 6.11
C ILE A 344 4.56 -11.72 6.47
N GLY A 345 5.29 -10.84 5.78
CA GLY A 345 5.15 -9.39 5.96
C GLY A 345 3.72 -8.92 5.68
N ILE A 346 3.09 -9.43 4.62
CA ILE A 346 1.66 -9.19 4.33
C ILE A 346 0.79 -9.78 5.44
N TRP A 347 1.05 -11.01 5.89
CA TRP A 347 0.33 -11.63 7.01
C TRP A 347 0.33 -10.77 8.27
N LEU A 348 1.51 -10.26 8.64
CA LEU A 348 1.68 -9.44 9.84
C LEU A 348 0.89 -8.14 9.81
N ILE A 349 0.51 -7.67 8.61
CA ILE A 349 -0.27 -6.45 8.41
C ILE A 349 -1.78 -6.74 8.47
N PHE A 350 -2.23 -7.90 7.97
CA PHE A 350 -3.66 -8.18 7.78
C PHE A 350 -4.25 -9.26 8.70
N ALA A 351 -3.42 -10.07 9.36
CA ALA A 351 -3.89 -11.16 10.22
C ALA A 351 -3.92 -10.73 11.69
N PRO A 352 -5.03 -11.02 12.42
CA PRO A 352 -5.20 -10.63 13.82
C PRO A 352 -4.21 -11.39 14.72
N THR A 353 -4.05 -10.91 15.95
CA THR A 353 -3.22 -11.57 16.96
C THR A 353 -4.07 -12.09 18.12
N TYR A 354 -3.55 -13.11 18.82
CA TYR A 354 -4.16 -13.59 20.05
C TYR A 354 -3.26 -13.24 21.24
N PRO A 355 -3.77 -12.49 22.24
CA PRO A 355 -2.99 -12.12 23.40
C PRO A 355 -2.72 -13.34 24.26
N ILE A 356 -1.44 -13.66 24.44
CA ILE A 356 -0.96 -14.61 25.44
C ILE A 356 0.13 -13.93 26.28
N ASP A 357 -0.03 -13.95 27.60
CA ASP A 357 0.90 -13.32 28.55
C ASP A 357 2.34 -13.89 28.48
N SER A 358 2.51 -15.12 27.98
CA SER A 358 3.78 -15.87 27.89
C SER A 358 4.18 -16.23 26.44
N TYR A 359 3.96 -15.34 25.47
CA TYR A 359 4.33 -15.56 24.05
C TYR A 359 5.75 -16.10 23.87
N TYR A 360 6.74 -15.43 24.48
CA TYR A 360 8.15 -15.81 24.33
C TYR A 360 8.47 -17.18 24.93
N ASP A 361 7.80 -17.57 26.02
CA ASP A 361 8.03 -18.86 26.68
C ASP A 361 7.50 -20.01 25.83
N LEU A 362 6.29 -19.87 25.27
CA LEU A 362 5.69 -20.85 24.36
C LEU A 362 6.51 -21.00 23.07
N LEU A 363 6.93 -19.88 22.49
CA LEU A 363 7.78 -19.89 21.30
C LEU A 363 9.15 -20.53 21.59
N ALA A 364 9.73 -20.25 22.75
CA ALA A 364 11.04 -20.77 23.13
C ALA A 364 11.05 -22.30 23.17
N VAL A 365 10.02 -22.93 23.74
CA VAL A 365 9.95 -24.41 23.81
C VAL A 365 9.99 -25.03 22.41
N SER A 366 9.11 -24.60 21.51
CA SER A 366 9.07 -25.13 20.14
C SER A 366 10.35 -24.79 19.36
N THR A 367 10.88 -23.58 19.52
CA THR A 367 12.10 -23.13 18.85
C THR A 367 13.32 -23.92 19.28
N VAL A 368 13.46 -24.23 20.58
CA VAL A 368 14.58 -25.03 21.09
C VAL A 368 14.58 -26.43 20.46
N PHE A 369 13.43 -27.10 20.43
CA PHE A 369 13.32 -28.40 19.78
C PHE A 369 13.62 -28.32 18.28
N PHE A 370 13.15 -27.28 17.60
CA PHE A 370 13.41 -27.08 16.17
C PHE A 370 14.90 -26.90 15.91
N VAL A 371 15.53 -25.96 16.62
CA VAL A 371 16.95 -25.63 16.43
C VAL A 371 17.83 -26.83 16.74
N LEU A 372 17.53 -27.61 17.78
CA LEU A 372 18.27 -28.84 18.09
C LEU A 372 18.19 -29.85 16.94
N LEU A 373 16.98 -30.23 16.54
CA LEU A 373 16.77 -31.19 15.44
C LEU A 373 17.39 -30.71 14.14
N ALA A 374 17.21 -29.43 13.82
CA ALA A 374 17.69 -28.86 12.58
C ALA A 374 19.22 -28.72 12.56
N THR A 375 19.85 -28.45 13.71
CA THR A 375 21.31 -28.42 13.84
C THR A 375 21.89 -29.81 13.63
N PHE A 376 21.34 -30.84 14.28
CA PHE A 376 21.76 -32.22 14.06
C PHE A 376 21.56 -32.66 12.60
N ALA A 377 20.42 -32.32 11.99
CA ALA A 377 20.16 -32.60 10.59
C ALA A 377 21.15 -31.89 9.65
N LEU A 378 21.45 -30.62 9.92
CA LEU A 378 22.41 -29.86 9.13
C LEU A 378 23.84 -30.37 9.30
N GLU A 379 24.26 -30.70 10.51
CA GLU A 379 25.57 -31.29 10.79
C GLU A 379 25.71 -32.66 10.12
N ARG A 380 24.72 -33.54 10.28
CA ARG A 380 24.66 -34.86 9.65
C ARG A 380 24.78 -34.76 8.14
N THR A 381 23.96 -33.93 7.49
CA THR A 381 24.03 -33.73 6.02
C THR A 381 25.33 -33.09 5.55
N THR A 382 25.92 -32.20 6.33
CA THR A 382 27.20 -31.55 5.98
C THR A 382 28.37 -32.50 6.16
N SER A 383 28.37 -33.28 7.25
CA SER A 383 29.36 -34.33 7.54
C SER A 383 29.32 -35.41 6.46
N LEU A 384 28.12 -35.90 6.11
CA LEU A 384 27.92 -36.86 5.02
C LEU A 384 28.46 -36.36 3.70
N ASN A 385 28.20 -35.09 3.34
CA ASN A 385 28.69 -34.55 2.07
C ASN A 385 30.22 -34.45 2.04
N ARG A 386 30.85 -34.01 3.13
CA ARG A 386 32.32 -33.98 3.25
C ARG A 386 32.93 -35.37 3.21
N GLU A 387 32.33 -36.32 3.92
CA GLU A 387 32.75 -37.71 3.95
C GLU A 387 32.58 -38.37 2.57
N ARG A 388 31.53 -38.02 1.83
CA ARG A 388 31.27 -38.53 0.47
C ARG A 388 32.35 -38.08 -0.50
N GLU A 389 32.74 -36.80 -0.41
CA GLU A 389 33.81 -36.22 -1.22
C GLU A 389 35.16 -36.85 -0.88
N ARG A 390 35.46 -37.01 0.42
CA ARG A 390 36.68 -37.70 0.89
C ARG A 390 36.75 -39.14 0.41
N LEU A 391 35.71 -39.92 0.63
CA LEU A 391 35.67 -41.35 0.27
C LEU A 391 35.69 -41.56 -1.25
N LEU A 392 35.07 -40.67 -2.04
CA LEU A 392 35.16 -40.74 -3.50
C LEU A 392 36.62 -40.59 -3.97
N GLY A 393 37.35 -39.64 -3.39
CA GLY A 393 38.79 -39.46 -3.67
C GLY A 393 39.63 -40.66 -3.26
N GLU A 394 39.44 -41.16 -2.02
CA GLU A 394 40.15 -42.33 -1.50
C GLU A 394 39.84 -43.60 -2.31
N PHE A 395 38.60 -43.75 -2.77
CA PHE A 395 38.19 -44.90 -3.57
C PHE A 395 38.79 -44.84 -4.96
N ASN A 396 38.79 -43.66 -5.61
CA ASN A 396 39.48 -43.46 -6.88
C ASN A 396 40.96 -43.84 -6.76
N GLU A 397 41.66 -43.32 -5.74
CA GLU A 397 43.07 -43.63 -5.52
C GLU A 397 43.31 -45.12 -5.26
N SER A 398 42.46 -45.75 -4.45
CA SER A 398 42.56 -47.19 -4.15
C SER A 398 42.31 -48.07 -5.38
N VAL A 399 41.31 -47.72 -6.19
CA VAL A 399 40.99 -48.41 -7.46
C VAL A 399 42.15 -48.29 -8.44
N MET A 400 42.75 -47.11 -8.58
CA MET A 400 43.89 -46.88 -9.49
C MET A 400 45.14 -47.67 -9.08
N ARG A 401 45.25 -48.10 -7.81
CA ARG A 401 46.35 -48.94 -7.30
C ARG A 401 46.13 -50.44 -7.54
N LEU A 402 44.98 -50.86 -8.06
CA LEU A 402 44.69 -52.27 -8.33
C LEU A 402 45.53 -52.80 -9.50
N PRO A 403 46.16 -53.98 -9.37
CA PRO A 403 46.99 -54.56 -10.42
C PRO A 403 46.14 -55.07 -11.59
N LYS A 404 46.57 -54.78 -12.83
CA LYS A 404 45.92 -55.25 -14.06
C LYS A 404 46.14 -56.74 -14.35
N ALA A 405 47.21 -57.30 -13.80
CA ALA A 405 47.58 -58.70 -13.88
C ALA A 405 48.45 -59.08 -12.67
N PHE A 406 48.42 -60.36 -12.27
CA PHE A 406 49.25 -60.91 -11.20
C PHE A 406 49.64 -62.34 -11.58
N SER A 407 50.82 -62.74 -11.12
CA SER A 407 51.57 -63.87 -11.70
C SER A 407 51.37 -65.21 -10.99
N ASN A 408 50.64 -65.28 -9.86
CA ASN A 408 50.50 -66.50 -9.05
C ASN A 408 49.13 -66.59 -8.35
N SER A 409 48.07 -66.92 -9.08
CA SER A 409 46.75 -67.19 -8.48
C SER A 409 46.05 -68.39 -9.08
N ALA A 410 45.25 -69.08 -8.26
CA ALA A 410 44.36 -70.15 -8.71
C ALA A 410 43.18 -69.64 -9.58
N LEU A 411 42.91 -68.33 -9.56
CA LEU A 411 41.87 -67.71 -10.36
C LEU A 411 42.39 -67.35 -11.77
N PRO A 412 41.68 -67.70 -12.86
CA PRO A 412 42.05 -67.25 -14.21
C PRO A 412 42.06 -65.72 -14.32
N LEU A 413 43.04 -65.17 -15.05
CA LEU A 413 43.21 -63.72 -15.24
C LEU A 413 41.92 -63.05 -15.78
N GLN A 414 41.24 -63.71 -16.72
CA GLN A 414 39.95 -63.24 -17.25
C GLN A 414 38.89 -63.12 -16.15
N THR A 415 38.74 -64.15 -15.31
CA THR A 415 37.76 -64.14 -14.22
C THR A 415 38.05 -63.05 -13.20
N TYR A 416 39.33 -62.78 -12.90
CA TYR A 416 39.70 -61.67 -12.02
C TYR A 416 39.33 -60.32 -12.61
N GLN A 417 39.70 -60.09 -13.87
CA GLN A 417 39.41 -58.85 -14.58
C GLN A 417 37.90 -58.58 -14.63
N GLN A 418 37.09 -59.63 -14.86
CA GLN A 418 35.63 -59.55 -14.80
C GLN A 418 35.09 -59.18 -13.41
N LEU A 419 35.61 -59.82 -12.35
CA LEU A 419 35.19 -59.55 -10.98
C LEU A 419 35.55 -58.13 -10.52
N ILE A 420 36.75 -57.63 -10.86
CA ILE A 420 37.18 -56.25 -10.55
C ILE A 420 36.37 -55.22 -11.34
N HIS A 421 36.14 -55.47 -12.63
CA HIS A 421 35.28 -54.62 -13.44
C HIS A 421 33.87 -54.53 -12.84
N GLY A 422 33.28 -55.67 -12.47
CA GLY A 422 32.00 -55.75 -11.77
C GLY A 422 32.01 -55.04 -10.40
N TYR A 423 33.09 -55.16 -9.64
CA TYR A 423 33.24 -54.48 -8.35
C TYR A 423 33.19 -52.95 -8.49
N ILE A 424 34.00 -52.38 -9.38
CA ILE A 424 34.09 -50.93 -9.58
C ILE A 424 32.78 -50.38 -10.14
N THR A 425 32.23 -51.00 -11.18
CA THR A 425 31.00 -50.54 -11.84
C THR A 425 29.78 -50.62 -10.93
N LYS A 426 29.65 -51.66 -10.09
CA LYS A 426 28.56 -51.78 -9.12
C LYS A 426 28.69 -50.80 -7.95
N HIS A 427 29.91 -50.49 -7.51
CA HIS A 427 30.14 -49.40 -6.54
C HIS A 427 29.81 -48.03 -7.14
N LEU A 428 30.16 -47.77 -8.40
CA LEU A 428 29.74 -46.55 -9.09
C LEU A 428 28.22 -46.49 -9.27
N PHE A 429 27.58 -47.61 -9.59
CA PHE A 429 26.12 -47.71 -9.74
C PHE A 429 25.37 -47.35 -8.45
N THR A 430 25.85 -47.86 -7.31
CA THR A 430 25.29 -47.54 -5.99
C THR A 430 25.62 -46.10 -5.58
N PHE A 431 26.86 -45.65 -5.74
CA PHE A 431 27.29 -44.27 -5.42
C PHE A 431 26.54 -43.19 -6.22
N LEU A 432 26.39 -43.39 -7.54
CA LEU A 432 25.72 -42.45 -8.44
C LEU A 432 24.18 -42.53 -8.37
N ARG A 433 23.65 -43.49 -7.60
CA ARG A 433 22.21 -43.79 -7.52
C ARG A 433 21.62 -44.02 -8.90
N ALA A 434 22.22 -44.94 -9.65
CA ALA A 434 21.76 -45.36 -10.97
C ALA A 434 20.65 -46.43 -10.90
N PHE A 435 20.23 -46.82 -9.69
CA PHE A 435 19.14 -47.76 -9.43
C PHE A 435 17.76 -47.08 -9.37
N GLN A 436 16.71 -47.84 -9.70
CA GLN A 436 15.33 -47.36 -9.67
C GLN A 436 14.60 -47.68 -8.36
N SER A 437 15.02 -48.74 -7.64
CA SER A 437 14.42 -49.15 -6.37
C SER A 437 15.45 -49.50 -5.31
N ILE A 438 15.07 -49.40 -4.03
CA ILE A 438 15.91 -49.81 -2.88
C ILE A 438 16.23 -51.31 -2.95
N GLU A 439 15.31 -52.10 -3.52
CA GLU A 439 15.49 -53.55 -3.70
C GLU A 439 16.57 -53.87 -4.74
N GLU A 440 16.62 -53.11 -5.83
CA GLU A 440 17.69 -53.20 -6.83
C GLU A 440 19.05 -52.81 -6.22
N MET A 441 19.09 -51.74 -5.44
CA MET A 441 20.30 -51.35 -4.71
C MET A 441 20.77 -52.47 -3.77
N ARG A 442 19.87 -53.02 -2.94
CA ARG A 442 20.21 -54.10 -2.01
C ARG A 442 20.73 -55.35 -2.74
N ARG A 443 20.11 -55.70 -3.88
CA ARG A 443 20.59 -56.79 -4.74
C ARG A 443 22.03 -56.54 -5.20
N VAL A 444 22.31 -55.35 -5.76
CA VAL A 444 23.65 -55.00 -6.22
C VAL A 444 24.67 -54.96 -5.08
N GLN A 445 24.28 -54.48 -3.90
CA GLN A 445 25.12 -54.51 -2.69
C GLN A 445 25.47 -55.95 -2.25
N ASN A 446 24.52 -56.89 -2.33
CA ASN A 446 24.77 -58.31 -2.06
C ASN A 446 25.70 -58.94 -3.12
N GLU A 447 25.58 -58.55 -4.38
CA GLU A 447 26.49 -58.98 -5.44
C GLU A 447 27.92 -58.48 -5.22
N ILE A 448 28.08 -57.22 -4.78
CA ILE A 448 29.39 -56.66 -4.38
C ILE A 448 30.03 -57.51 -3.27
N GLN A 449 29.26 -57.91 -2.27
CA GLN A 449 29.76 -58.77 -1.18
C GLN A 449 30.16 -60.17 -1.67
N THR A 450 29.41 -60.72 -2.62
CA THR A 450 29.73 -62.00 -3.26
C THR A 450 31.05 -61.90 -4.03
N ILE A 451 31.23 -60.83 -4.82
CA ILE A 451 32.48 -60.56 -5.55
C ILE A 451 33.68 -60.45 -4.59
N LYS A 452 33.52 -59.71 -3.48
CA LYS A 452 34.55 -59.58 -2.43
C LYS A 452 34.94 -60.95 -1.87
N HIS A 453 33.97 -61.79 -1.53
CA HIS A 453 34.24 -63.13 -0.98
C HIS A 453 34.95 -64.03 -1.99
N THR A 454 34.52 -64.03 -3.26
CA THR A 454 35.16 -64.80 -4.33
C THR A 454 36.60 -64.33 -4.59
N LEU A 455 36.85 -63.02 -4.59
CA LEU A 455 38.20 -62.46 -4.78
C LEU A 455 39.14 -62.79 -3.61
N LEU A 456 38.67 -62.70 -2.36
CA LEU A 456 39.52 -62.95 -1.18
C LEU A 456 39.90 -64.43 -1.00
N THR A 457 39.00 -65.34 -1.36
CA THR A 457 39.21 -66.80 -1.24
C THR A 457 40.26 -67.34 -2.21
N HIS A 458 40.46 -66.68 -3.36
CA HIS A 458 41.38 -67.18 -4.40
C HIS A 458 42.72 -66.42 -4.46
N VAL A 459 42.93 -65.43 -3.60
CA VAL A 459 44.14 -64.58 -3.53
C VAL A 459 44.91 -64.82 -2.21
N GLU A 460 44.72 -65.97 -1.56
CA GLU A 460 45.42 -66.32 -0.30
C GLU A 460 46.96 -66.43 -0.43
N GLY A 461 47.49 -66.65 -1.63
CA GLY A 461 48.92 -66.87 -1.86
C GLY A 461 49.79 -65.62 -2.12
N ASP A 462 49.21 -64.45 -2.35
CA ASP A 462 49.95 -63.19 -2.63
C ASP A 462 49.56 -62.09 -1.63
N ALA A 463 50.37 -61.96 -0.58
CA ALA A 463 50.12 -61.02 0.52
C ALA A 463 49.98 -59.56 0.03
N SER A 464 50.73 -59.16 -0.99
CA SER A 464 50.75 -57.79 -1.50
C SER A 464 49.49 -57.43 -2.30
N VAL A 465 48.94 -58.38 -3.06
CA VAL A 465 47.70 -58.20 -3.82
C VAL A 465 46.50 -58.29 -2.88
N ARG A 466 46.54 -59.22 -1.92
CA ARG A 466 45.53 -59.33 -0.87
C ARG A 466 45.40 -58.04 -0.06
N GLU A 467 46.52 -57.43 0.34
CA GLU A 467 46.52 -56.16 1.08
C GLU A 467 45.90 -55.01 0.28
N ARG A 468 46.25 -54.87 -1.00
CA ARG A 468 45.66 -53.86 -1.91
C ARG A 468 44.17 -54.06 -2.16
N LEU A 469 43.73 -55.32 -2.27
CA LEU A 469 42.30 -55.64 -2.38
C LEU A 469 41.58 -55.29 -1.08
N LEU A 470 42.12 -55.67 0.08
CA LEU A 470 41.54 -55.34 1.38
C LEU A 470 41.46 -53.82 1.62
N SER A 471 42.47 -53.05 1.23
CA SER A 471 42.42 -51.58 1.34
C SER A 471 41.30 -50.99 0.46
N THR A 472 41.17 -51.47 -0.77
CA THR A 472 40.12 -51.02 -1.70
C THR A 472 38.72 -51.42 -1.20
N PHE A 473 38.59 -52.65 -0.67
CA PHE A 473 37.34 -53.15 -0.10
C PHE A 473 36.92 -52.37 1.14
N ASN A 474 37.87 -51.96 1.98
CA ASN A 474 37.58 -51.13 3.15
C ASN A 474 36.97 -49.79 2.74
N VAL A 475 37.54 -49.10 1.74
CA VAL A 475 36.99 -47.83 1.25
C VAL A 475 35.63 -48.04 0.56
N GLY A 476 35.49 -49.09 -0.25
CA GLY A 476 34.23 -49.43 -0.90
C GLY A 476 33.10 -49.75 0.08
N GLU A 477 33.39 -50.45 1.18
CA GLU A 477 32.40 -50.70 2.25
C GLU A 477 31.98 -49.42 2.96
N LYS A 478 32.93 -48.52 3.26
CA LYS A 478 32.60 -47.20 3.82
C LYS A 478 31.65 -46.42 2.91
N ILE A 479 31.85 -46.46 1.59
CA ILE A 479 30.95 -45.84 0.61
C ILE A 479 29.55 -46.46 0.68
N MET A 480 29.44 -47.79 0.78
CA MET A 480 28.15 -48.47 0.89
C MET A 480 27.40 -48.14 2.18
N THR A 481 28.11 -47.97 3.30
CA THR A 481 27.49 -47.62 4.59
C THR A 481 26.97 -46.18 4.65
N MET A 482 27.41 -45.28 3.76
CA MET A 482 26.91 -43.90 3.75
C MET A 482 25.40 -43.77 3.51
N GLU A 483 24.78 -44.78 2.89
CA GLU A 483 23.34 -44.80 2.63
C GLU A 483 22.52 -44.90 3.93
N SER A 484 23.02 -45.57 4.98
CA SER A 484 22.30 -45.69 6.26
C SER A 484 22.27 -44.40 7.07
N ASP A 485 23.22 -43.51 6.81
CA ASP A 485 23.41 -42.31 7.62
C ASP A 485 22.62 -41.10 7.10
N ARG A 486 21.81 -41.22 6.04
CA ARG A 486 20.93 -40.12 5.57
C ARG A 486 19.81 -39.79 6.55
N ILE A 487 19.27 -38.57 6.46
CA ILE A 487 18.06 -38.21 7.21
C ILE A 487 16.91 -39.07 6.67
N PRO A 488 16.30 -39.91 7.50
CA PRO A 488 15.18 -40.74 7.07
C PRO A 488 13.95 -39.85 6.81
N PRO A 489 13.05 -40.23 5.88
CA PRO A 489 11.90 -39.42 5.51
C PRO A 489 11.04 -39.00 6.71
N GLU A 490 10.95 -39.86 7.73
CA GLU A 490 10.18 -39.64 8.96
C GLU A 490 10.76 -38.50 9.79
N GLU A 491 12.08 -38.48 10.02
CA GLU A 491 12.77 -37.38 10.71
C GLU A 491 12.60 -36.06 9.97
N PHE A 492 12.64 -36.11 8.63
CA PHE A 492 12.45 -34.92 7.81
C PHE A 492 11.00 -34.39 7.88
N VAL A 493 10.00 -35.28 7.93
CA VAL A 493 8.60 -34.89 8.16
C VAL A 493 8.42 -34.27 9.54
N ILE A 494 9.03 -34.85 10.58
CA ILE A 494 9.01 -34.29 11.94
C ILE A 494 9.61 -32.88 11.95
N LEU A 495 10.75 -32.69 11.29
CA LEU A 495 11.41 -31.38 11.16
C LEU A 495 10.50 -30.34 10.50
N ILE A 496 9.79 -30.73 9.43
CA ILE A 496 8.82 -29.86 8.74
C ILE A 496 7.64 -29.52 9.65
N LEU A 497 7.04 -30.51 10.31
CA LEU A 497 5.88 -30.30 11.18
C LEU A 497 6.23 -29.36 12.34
N LEU A 498 7.38 -29.59 12.96
CA LEU A 498 7.84 -28.81 14.10
C LEU A 498 8.24 -27.38 13.70
N GLY A 499 8.87 -27.21 12.54
CA GLY A 499 9.12 -25.89 11.95
C GLY A 499 7.83 -25.15 11.56
N ALA A 500 6.86 -25.84 10.95
CA ALA A 500 5.56 -25.26 10.62
C ALA A 500 4.79 -24.81 11.87
N THR A 501 4.85 -25.62 12.94
CA THR A 501 4.28 -25.29 14.24
C THR A 501 4.93 -24.04 14.82
N ASN A 502 6.25 -23.92 14.73
CA ASN A 502 6.97 -22.75 15.23
C ASN A 502 6.61 -21.47 14.44
N VAL A 503 6.56 -21.55 13.10
CA VAL A 503 6.09 -20.46 12.25
C VAL A 503 4.67 -20.04 12.64
N PHE A 504 3.76 -21.00 12.81
CA PHE A 504 2.37 -20.76 13.18
C PHE A 504 2.25 -20.05 14.54
N PHE A 505 2.92 -20.59 15.57
CA PHE A 505 2.90 -19.98 16.91
C PHE A 505 3.47 -18.57 16.91
N SER A 506 4.58 -18.36 16.20
CA SER A 506 5.23 -17.07 16.08
C SER A 506 4.35 -16.02 15.42
N LEU A 507 3.53 -16.40 14.46
CA LEU A 507 2.66 -15.47 13.77
C LEU A 507 1.38 -15.18 14.55
N ILE A 508 0.72 -16.20 15.12
CA ILE A 508 -0.65 -16.04 15.66
C ILE A 508 -0.67 -15.48 17.07
N PHE A 509 0.21 -15.95 17.95
CA PHE A 509 0.17 -15.61 19.37
C PHE A 509 1.13 -14.48 19.74
N ARG A 510 1.67 -13.78 18.72
CA ARG A 510 2.55 -12.64 18.94
C ARG A 510 1.77 -11.52 19.65
N PRO A 511 2.40 -10.78 20.58
CA PRO A 511 1.83 -9.55 21.09
C PRO A 511 1.66 -8.53 19.96
N ASP A 512 0.65 -7.68 20.09
CA ASP A 512 0.53 -6.46 19.31
C ASP A 512 1.66 -5.51 19.71
N SER A 513 2.83 -5.69 19.09
CA SER A 513 3.95 -4.77 19.17
C SER A 513 4.80 -4.90 17.91
N PHE A 514 5.35 -3.79 17.43
CA PHE A 514 6.22 -3.79 16.26
C PHE A 514 7.45 -4.69 16.47
N SER A 515 8.02 -4.69 17.68
CA SER A 515 9.13 -5.57 18.05
C SER A 515 8.75 -7.04 17.97
N ALA A 516 7.57 -7.43 18.45
CA ALA A 516 7.11 -8.81 18.34
C ALA A 516 6.83 -9.20 16.89
N ALA A 517 6.22 -8.32 16.08
CA ALA A 517 5.99 -8.57 14.67
C ALA A 517 7.31 -8.76 13.88
N LEU A 518 8.31 -7.90 14.13
CA LEU A 518 9.63 -8.03 13.51
C LEU A 518 10.34 -9.31 13.95
N PHE A 519 10.26 -9.63 15.25
CA PHE A 519 10.81 -10.87 15.78
C PHE A 519 10.14 -12.09 15.15
N SER A 520 8.82 -12.08 15.02
CA SER A 520 8.07 -13.17 14.38
C SER A 520 8.43 -13.35 12.91
N LEU A 521 8.59 -12.24 12.17
CA LEU A 521 9.07 -12.28 10.79
C LEU A 521 10.43 -12.96 10.71
N ILE A 522 11.38 -12.56 11.56
CA ILE A 522 12.76 -13.08 11.55
C ILE A 522 12.76 -14.57 11.92
N VAL A 523 12.04 -14.97 12.96
CA VAL A 523 11.97 -16.37 13.41
C VAL A 523 11.34 -17.24 12.31
N ALA A 524 10.17 -16.86 11.79
CA ALA A 524 9.45 -17.65 10.81
C ALA A 524 10.25 -17.83 9.50
N THR A 525 10.89 -16.76 9.03
CA THR A 525 11.68 -16.79 7.80
C THR A 525 12.97 -17.58 7.96
N SER A 526 13.60 -17.52 9.14
CA SER A 526 14.80 -18.31 9.48
C SER A 526 14.50 -19.81 9.52
N VAL A 527 13.38 -20.21 10.12
CA VAL A 527 12.94 -21.62 10.20
C VAL A 527 12.74 -22.20 8.80
N ILE A 528 12.02 -21.49 7.93
CA ILE A 528 11.74 -21.92 6.55
C ILE A 528 13.05 -22.05 5.76
N PHE A 529 13.93 -21.05 5.84
CA PHE A 529 15.21 -21.08 5.15
C PHE A 529 16.08 -22.27 5.58
N LEU A 530 16.12 -22.57 6.88
CA LEU A 530 16.92 -23.65 7.43
C LEU A 530 16.44 -25.04 6.96
N ILE A 531 15.12 -25.28 6.93
CA ILE A 531 14.53 -26.53 6.39
C ILE A 531 14.89 -26.71 4.92
N LEU A 532 14.78 -25.65 4.13
CA LEU A 532 15.12 -25.69 2.71
C LEU A 532 16.60 -25.95 2.48
N LEU A 533 17.45 -25.35 3.30
CA LEU A 533 18.90 -25.54 3.24
C LEU A 533 19.28 -26.99 3.59
N ILE A 534 18.64 -27.59 4.60
CA ILE A 534 18.81 -29.01 4.95
C ILE A 534 18.36 -29.90 3.78
N ASN A 535 17.19 -29.64 3.21
CA ASN A 535 16.68 -30.40 2.06
C ASN A 535 17.58 -30.28 0.82
N GLU A 536 18.09 -29.08 0.51
CA GLU A 536 19.03 -28.88 -0.61
C GLU A 536 20.36 -29.62 -0.38
N ARG A 537 20.83 -29.69 0.87
CA ARG A 537 22.06 -30.42 1.22
C ARG A 537 21.88 -31.93 1.26
N ASP A 538 20.72 -32.41 1.67
CA ASP A 538 20.37 -33.84 1.69
C ASP A 538 20.12 -34.37 0.27
N LYS A 539 19.38 -33.62 -0.57
CA LYS A 539 19.05 -33.97 -1.96
C LYS A 539 20.17 -33.69 -2.97
N TYR A 540 21.44 -33.76 -2.58
CA TYR A 540 22.56 -33.76 -3.52
C TYR A 540 22.62 -35.08 -4.34
N THR A 541 21.54 -35.36 -5.07
CA THR A 541 21.31 -36.46 -6.01
C THR A 541 21.89 -36.17 -7.39
N GLN A 542 22.30 -34.92 -7.64
CA GLN A 542 23.11 -34.56 -8.79
C GLN A 542 24.59 -34.73 -8.46
N VAL A 543 25.27 -35.42 -9.35
CA VAL A 543 26.71 -35.61 -9.29
C VAL A 543 27.30 -34.29 -9.74
N ARG A 544 27.96 -33.57 -8.82
CA ARG A 544 28.66 -32.35 -9.21
C ARG A 544 29.59 -32.67 -10.38
N HIS A 545 29.79 -31.71 -11.27
CA HIS A 545 30.61 -31.92 -12.46
C HIS A 545 31.99 -32.53 -12.15
N ASP A 546 32.67 -32.01 -11.11
CA ASP A 546 33.94 -32.52 -10.60
C ASP A 546 33.86 -33.99 -10.11
N HIS A 547 32.86 -34.35 -9.31
CA HIS A 547 32.62 -35.74 -8.93
C HIS A 547 32.32 -36.62 -10.15
N GLY A 548 31.60 -36.09 -11.14
CA GLY A 548 31.25 -36.77 -12.37
C GLY A 548 32.48 -37.05 -13.23
N LEU A 549 33.45 -36.12 -13.26
CA LEU A 549 34.76 -36.33 -13.89
C LEU A 549 35.53 -37.45 -13.19
N VAL A 550 35.61 -37.44 -11.86
CA VAL A 550 36.29 -38.50 -11.09
C VAL A 550 35.63 -39.87 -11.32
N CYS A 551 34.29 -39.93 -11.35
CA CYS A 551 33.57 -41.17 -11.66
C CYS A 551 33.78 -41.63 -13.12
N ARG A 552 33.88 -40.71 -14.09
CA ARG A 552 34.22 -41.04 -15.48
C ARG A 552 35.64 -41.58 -15.59
N ASP A 553 36.61 -41.00 -14.89
CA ASP A 553 37.99 -41.48 -14.87
C ASP A 553 38.08 -42.90 -14.31
N MET A 554 37.36 -43.18 -13.21
CA MET A 554 37.23 -44.54 -12.66
C MET A 554 36.56 -45.51 -13.64
N LEU A 555 35.52 -45.09 -14.35
CA LEU A 555 34.84 -45.93 -15.35
C LEU A 555 35.76 -46.28 -16.53
N ILE A 556 36.53 -45.30 -17.02
CA ILE A 556 37.54 -45.50 -18.08
C ILE A 556 38.61 -46.47 -17.60
N TYR A 557 39.09 -46.33 -16.36
CA TYR A 557 40.05 -47.26 -15.78
C TYR A 557 39.46 -48.66 -15.62
N ALA A 558 38.21 -48.79 -15.17
CA ALA A 558 37.50 -50.06 -15.05
C ALA A 558 37.35 -50.78 -16.39
N ASN A 559 37.18 -50.05 -17.50
CA ASN A 559 37.12 -50.61 -18.84
C ASN A 559 38.44 -51.25 -19.30
N ALA A 560 39.58 -50.90 -18.69
CA ALA A 560 40.85 -51.59 -18.94
C ALA A 560 40.87 -53.03 -18.41
N PHE A 561 39.88 -53.42 -17.59
CA PHE A 561 39.66 -54.79 -17.09
C PHE A 561 38.52 -55.52 -17.84
N ASN A 562 37.98 -54.92 -18.90
CA ASN A 562 36.87 -55.49 -19.66
C ASN A 562 37.38 -56.44 -20.75
N SER A 563 37.01 -57.73 -20.68
CA SER A 563 37.25 -58.72 -21.76
C SER A 563 36.00 -58.90 -22.63
N GLU A 564 36.11 -59.32 -23.90
CA GLU A 564 34.98 -59.42 -24.85
C GLU A 564 33.76 -60.22 -24.33
N GLN A 565 33.94 -61.18 -23.42
CA GLN A 565 32.83 -61.95 -22.79
C GLN A 565 32.14 -61.25 -21.62
N THR A 566 32.72 -60.19 -21.05
CA THR A 566 32.19 -59.45 -19.87
C THR A 566 31.06 -58.49 -20.24
N ALA A 567 30.97 -58.10 -21.52
CA ALA A 567 30.02 -57.11 -22.02
C ALA A 567 28.55 -57.49 -21.82
N ALA A 568 28.23 -58.79 -21.67
CA ALA A 568 26.86 -59.27 -21.60
C ALA A 568 26.24 -59.30 -20.17
N SER A 569 27.02 -59.48 -19.10
CA SER A 569 26.46 -59.70 -17.74
C SER A 569 26.31 -58.42 -16.90
N ASN A 570 27.14 -57.40 -17.13
CA ASN A 570 27.12 -56.13 -16.40
C ASN A 570 26.62 -54.94 -17.24
N SER A 571 26.15 -55.16 -18.48
CA SER A 571 25.74 -54.09 -19.41
C SER A 571 24.72 -53.15 -18.76
N HIS A 572 23.68 -53.68 -18.13
CA HIS A 572 22.62 -52.87 -17.52
C HIS A 572 23.15 -51.89 -16.45
N THR A 573 24.09 -52.33 -15.60
CA THR A 573 24.71 -51.48 -14.58
C THR A 573 25.63 -50.41 -15.18
N VAL A 574 26.37 -50.75 -16.23
CA VAL A 574 27.27 -49.80 -16.92
C VAL A 574 26.46 -48.78 -17.71
N ASP A 575 25.47 -49.22 -18.46
CA ASP A 575 24.54 -48.37 -19.22
C ASP A 575 23.79 -47.41 -18.29
N ALA A 576 23.34 -47.90 -17.12
CA ALA A 576 22.69 -47.06 -16.11
C ALA A 576 23.65 -46.04 -15.49
N VAL A 577 24.92 -46.40 -15.26
CA VAL A 577 25.96 -45.48 -14.77
C VAL A 577 26.28 -44.41 -15.80
N GLU A 578 26.49 -44.78 -17.07
CA GLU A 578 26.76 -43.83 -18.16
C GLU A 578 25.56 -42.92 -18.44
N HIS A 579 24.35 -43.47 -18.46
CA HIS A 579 23.11 -42.70 -18.56
C HIS A 579 23.00 -41.73 -17.37
N THR A 580 23.34 -42.16 -16.16
CA THR A 580 23.31 -41.29 -14.98
C THR A 580 24.38 -40.20 -15.03
N LEU A 581 25.60 -40.49 -15.49
CA LEU A 581 26.67 -39.51 -15.65
C LEU A 581 26.40 -38.52 -16.80
N SER A 582 25.63 -38.90 -17.81
CA SER A 582 25.25 -37.99 -18.91
C SER A 582 24.00 -37.16 -18.58
N SER A 583 23.02 -37.75 -17.89
CA SER A 583 21.76 -37.07 -17.53
C SER A 583 21.81 -36.30 -16.20
N LYS A 584 22.62 -36.75 -15.22
CA LYS A 584 22.73 -36.14 -13.88
C LYS A 584 24.05 -35.42 -13.60
N SER A 585 25.04 -35.43 -14.51
CA SER A 585 26.19 -34.52 -14.37
C SER A 585 25.77 -33.13 -14.79
N SER A 586 25.75 -32.23 -13.81
CA SER A 586 25.26 -30.89 -14.02
C SER A 586 26.37 -29.90 -14.32
N GLY A 587 26.15 -29.07 -15.34
CA GLY A 587 26.80 -27.76 -15.43
C GLY A 587 26.22 -26.79 -14.40
N PRO A 588 26.81 -25.59 -14.22
CA PRO A 588 26.44 -24.61 -13.18
C PRO A 588 24.95 -24.21 -13.15
N ASP A 589 24.16 -24.52 -14.18
CA ASP A 589 22.75 -24.09 -14.34
C ASP A 589 21.69 -25.07 -13.82
N SER A 590 22.04 -26.25 -13.27
CA SER A 590 21.02 -27.18 -12.78
C SER A 590 20.57 -26.84 -11.34
N VAL A 591 19.58 -25.95 -11.24
CA VAL A 591 19.01 -25.58 -9.94
C VAL A 591 18.17 -26.75 -9.39
N VAL A 592 18.53 -27.25 -8.20
CA VAL A 592 17.68 -28.18 -7.44
C VAL A 592 16.36 -27.48 -7.12
N LYS A 593 15.26 -28.03 -7.62
CA LYS A 593 13.90 -27.47 -7.47
C LYS A 593 13.28 -27.95 -6.15
N SER A 594 13.36 -27.11 -5.11
CA SER A 594 12.76 -27.38 -3.79
C SER A 594 11.32 -26.87 -3.64
N TYR A 595 10.66 -26.49 -4.74
CA TYR A 595 9.35 -25.83 -4.76
C TYR A 595 8.20 -26.62 -4.11
N TRP A 596 8.31 -27.95 -3.99
CA TRP A 596 7.29 -28.76 -3.34
C TRP A 596 7.18 -28.47 -1.82
N VAL A 597 8.30 -28.16 -1.16
CA VAL A 597 8.32 -27.76 0.27
C VAL A 597 7.57 -26.44 0.45
N PHE A 598 7.72 -25.52 -0.50
CA PHE A 598 6.95 -24.27 -0.52
C PHE A 598 5.45 -24.52 -0.66
N GLY A 599 5.04 -25.51 -1.46
CA GLY A 599 3.64 -25.91 -1.59
C GLY A 599 3.00 -26.36 -0.26
N VAL A 600 3.76 -27.05 0.60
CA VAL A 600 3.29 -27.47 1.93
C VAL A 600 3.05 -26.28 2.86
N PHE A 601 4.03 -25.36 2.95
CA PHE A 601 3.87 -24.15 3.76
C PHE A 601 2.76 -23.24 3.23
N THR A 602 2.65 -23.11 1.91
CA THR A 602 1.58 -22.36 1.25
C THR A 602 0.21 -22.98 1.56
N PHE A 603 0.06 -24.29 1.44
CA PHE A 603 -1.18 -24.99 1.78
C PHE A 603 -1.57 -24.81 3.25
N LEU A 604 -0.62 -24.93 4.18
CA LEU A 604 -0.89 -24.72 5.61
C LEU A 604 -1.27 -23.27 5.90
N PHE A 605 -0.56 -22.32 5.31
CA PHE A 605 -0.80 -20.90 5.49
C PHE A 605 -2.14 -20.45 4.92
N PHE A 606 -2.49 -20.86 3.69
CA PHE A 606 -3.79 -20.52 3.10
C PHE A 606 -4.94 -21.36 3.66
N GLY A 607 -4.71 -22.64 4.02
CA GLY A 607 -5.74 -23.54 4.54
C GLY A 607 -6.17 -23.18 5.97
N PHE A 608 -5.23 -23.02 6.89
CA PHE A 608 -5.53 -22.55 8.25
C PHE A 608 -5.83 -21.06 8.27
N GLY A 609 -5.13 -20.29 7.42
CA GLY A 609 -5.33 -18.86 7.36
C GLY A 609 -6.69 -18.47 6.82
N TYR A 610 -7.29 -19.24 5.90
CA TYR A 610 -8.66 -19.00 5.44
C TYR A 610 -9.70 -19.22 6.55
N ALA A 611 -9.55 -20.26 7.38
CA ALA A 611 -10.46 -20.53 8.50
C ALA A 611 -10.40 -19.43 9.57
N LEU A 612 -9.20 -18.92 9.85
CA LEU A 612 -8.98 -17.81 10.79
C LEU A 612 -9.32 -16.44 10.19
N LEU A 613 -9.07 -16.20 8.89
CA LEU A 613 -9.55 -14.99 8.19
C LEU A 613 -11.07 -14.94 8.15
N TYR A 614 -11.72 -16.09 8.01
CA TYR A 614 -13.18 -16.19 8.08
C TYR A 614 -13.69 -15.82 9.48
N GLU A 615 -12.98 -16.22 10.52
CA GLU A 615 -13.26 -15.82 11.91
C GLU A 615 -12.94 -14.33 12.15
N THR A 616 -11.85 -13.81 11.58
CA THR A 616 -11.48 -12.39 11.57
C THR A 616 -12.53 -11.53 10.86
N ILE A 617 -13.05 -11.97 9.71
CA ILE A 617 -14.14 -11.28 8.99
C ILE A 617 -15.40 -11.21 9.86
N ASN A 618 -15.61 -12.20 10.73
CA ASN A 618 -16.71 -12.20 11.69
C ASN A 618 -16.41 -11.36 12.95
N ASP A 619 -15.14 -11.25 13.36
CA ASP A 619 -14.69 -10.53 14.56
C ASP A 619 -14.22 -9.08 14.28
N VAL A 620 -14.05 -8.65 13.02
CA VAL A 620 -13.89 -7.25 12.56
C VAL A 620 -15.14 -6.39 12.85
N ARG A 621 -16.08 -6.92 13.64
CA ARG A 621 -17.05 -6.16 14.43
C ARG A 621 -16.47 -5.60 15.74
N ALA A 622 -15.20 -5.87 16.06
CA ALA A 622 -14.47 -5.34 17.22
C ALA A 622 -13.05 -4.89 16.79
N ASP A 623 -12.64 -3.74 17.33
CA ASP A 623 -11.44 -2.95 17.04
C ASP A 623 -10.11 -3.70 16.94
N GLU A 624 -9.18 -3.18 16.11
CA GLU A 624 -7.73 -3.24 16.39
C GLU A 624 -7.00 -1.95 15.99
N SER A 625 -6.08 -1.52 16.85
CA SER A 625 -5.24 -0.32 16.72
C SER A 625 -3.75 -0.68 16.76
N SER A 626 -2.89 0.19 16.23
CA SER A 626 -1.42 0.01 16.13
C SER A 626 -0.69 0.20 17.48
N PRO A 627 0.41 -0.54 17.76
CA PRO A 627 0.88 -0.82 19.11
C PRO A 627 2.04 0.05 19.62
N ILE A 628 1.86 1.37 19.68
CA ILE A 628 2.84 2.25 20.34
C ILE A 628 2.12 3.21 21.29
N VAL A 629 1.49 2.67 22.33
CA VAL A 629 1.46 3.30 23.67
C VAL A 629 1.33 2.16 24.69
N SER A 630 2.45 1.70 25.22
CA SER A 630 2.44 0.99 26.49
C SER A 630 2.21 2.02 27.59
N ASN A 631 1.10 1.91 28.31
CA ASN A 631 1.09 2.18 29.74
C ASN A 631 -0.08 1.42 30.38
N ARG A 632 0.24 0.28 31.02
CA ARG A 632 -0.52 -0.12 32.21
C ARG A 632 -0.19 0.89 33.30
N ASN A 633 -1.17 1.67 33.73
CA ASN A 633 -1.29 2.10 35.12
C ASN A 633 -2.75 2.40 35.43
N MET A 634 -3.35 1.54 36.24
CA MET A 634 -4.57 1.85 36.98
C MET A 634 -4.28 3.02 37.93
N ASN A 635 -5.25 3.94 38.05
CA ASN A 635 -5.38 5.07 39.01
C ASN A 635 -5.09 6.50 38.49
N ASN A 636 -5.76 6.92 37.41
CA ASN A 636 -6.23 8.31 37.18
C ASN A 636 -7.07 8.36 35.89
N ALA A 637 -8.34 7.93 35.97
CA ALA A 637 -9.27 8.13 34.86
C ALA A 637 -9.42 9.64 34.62
N HIS A 638 -9.13 10.09 33.40
CA HIS A 638 -9.30 11.47 33.00
C HIS A 638 -10.06 11.55 31.67
N VAL A 639 -10.70 12.68 31.44
CA VAL A 639 -11.52 12.96 30.25
C VAL A 639 -11.13 14.32 29.71
N ASN A 640 -10.77 14.38 28.44
CA ASN A 640 -10.40 15.63 27.78
C ASN A 640 -11.60 16.21 27.02
N ILE A 641 -12.02 17.41 27.38
CA ILE A 641 -13.16 18.11 26.78
C ILE A 641 -12.61 19.21 25.86
N ALA A 642 -13.11 19.27 24.63
CA ALA A 642 -12.76 20.33 23.68
C ALA A 642 -13.23 21.69 24.19
N LEU A 643 -12.30 22.64 24.31
CA LEU A 643 -12.58 24.05 24.55
C LEU A 643 -12.54 24.78 23.20
N LEU A 644 -13.73 25.13 22.70
CA LEU A 644 -13.95 25.73 21.38
C LEU A 644 -13.96 27.26 21.47
N ASP A 645 -13.96 27.93 20.32
CA ASP A 645 -13.77 29.37 20.21
C ASP A 645 -15.04 30.21 20.40
N TRP A 646 -16.24 29.63 20.31
CA TRP A 646 -17.49 30.38 20.54
C TRP A 646 -17.99 30.27 22.01
N PRO A 647 -18.54 31.37 22.58
CA PRO A 647 -18.85 31.46 24.01
C PRO A 647 -19.78 30.37 24.56
N ALA A 648 -20.82 29.99 23.80
CA ALA A 648 -21.78 28.98 24.24
C ALA A 648 -21.12 27.60 24.44
N ALA A 649 -20.17 27.23 23.59
CA ALA A 649 -19.40 25.99 23.78
C ALA A 649 -18.47 26.07 24.98
N GLN A 650 -17.86 27.22 25.24
CA GLN A 650 -16.96 27.42 26.39
C GLN A 650 -17.72 27.21 27.70
N ILE A 651 -18.86 27.87 27.89
CA ILE A 651 -19.70 27.68 29.09
C ILE A 651 -20.07 26.21 29.28
N LYS A 652 -20.52 25.54 28.22
CA LYS A 652 -20.87 24.11 28.28
C LYS A 652 -19.66 23.24 28.65
N ALA A 653 -18.48 23.53 28.10
CA ALA A 653 -17.24 22.82 28.42
C ALA A 653 -16.87 22.99 29.91
N HIS A 654 -16.89 24.22 30.41
CA HIS A 654 -16.55 24.55 31.80
C HIS A 654 -17.53 23.90 32.78
N ILE A 655 -18.84 24.05 32.58
CA ILE A 655 -19.86 23.38 33.40
C ILE A 655 -19.65 21.86 33.41
N LEU A 656 -19.42 21.25 32.25
CA LEU A 656 -19.19 19.80 32.17
C LEU A 656 -17.92 19.37 32.91
N SER A 657 -16.83 20.14 32.77
CA SER A 657 -15.59 19.92 33.49
C SER A 657 -15.78 20.02 35.01
N ASP A 658 -16.47 21.06 35.48
CA ASP A 658 -16.76 21.29 36.90
C ASP A 658 -17.62 20.18 37.48
N ILE A 659 -18.63 19.71 36.73
CA ILE A 659 -19.45 18.56 37.14
C ILE A 659 -18.60 17.31 37.32
N ILE A 660 -17.76 16.98 36.33
CA ILE A 660 -16.93 15.77 36.37
C ILE A 660 -15.94 15.84 37.53
N ASN A 661 -15.25 16.97 37.70
CA ASN A 661 -14.24 17.15 38.75
C ASN A 661 -14.83 17.20 40.17
N THR A 662 -16.07 17.69 40.33
CA THR A 662 -16.70 17.86 41.65
C THR A 662 -17.53 16.65 42.08
N HIS A 663 -18.20 15.98 41.13
CA HIS A 663 -19.17 14.92 41.42
C HIS A 663 -18.71 13.52 41.04
N THR A 664 -17.50 13.35 40.49
CA THR A 664 -16.96 12.05 40.10
C THR A 664 -15.51 11.89 40.53
N GLU A 665 -15.01 10.65 40.55
CA GLU A 665 -13.59 10.36 40.79
C GLU A 665 -12.72 10.54 39.53
N THR A 666 -13.32 10.97 38.40
CA THR A 666 -12.63 11.21 37.12
C THR A 666 -12.15 12.65 37.03
N GLN A 667 -10.97 12.88 36.48
CA GLN A 667 -10.43 14.23 36.26
C GLN A 667 -10.77 14.73 34.84
N ALA A 668 -11.48 15.84 34.72
CA ALA A 668 -11.73 16.50 33.45
C ALA A 668 -10.70 17.59 33.16
N HIS A 669 -10.22 17.64 31.92
CA HIS A 669 -9.31 18.67 31.43
C HIS A 669 -9.91 19.36 30.20
N LEU A 670 -9.84 20.69 30.18
CA LEU A 670 -10.23 21.50 29.02
C LEU A 670 -9.03 21.66 28.09
N ILE A 671 -9.21 21.31 26.82
CA ILE A 671 -8.15 21.42 25.81
C ILE A 671 -8.61 22.34 24.70
N ALA A 672 -7.94 23.48 24.55
CA ALA A 672 -8.19 24.42 23.46
C ALA A 672 -7.85 23.77 22.12
N ILE A 673 -8.85 23.63 21.25
CA ILE A 673 -8.69 22.93 19.98
C ILE A 673 -9.67 23.47 18.92
N PRO A 674 -9.26 23.57 17.64
CA PRO A 674 -10.18 23.92 16.57
C PRO A 674 -11.30 22.88 16.38
N HIS A 675 -12.51 23.36 16.04
CA HIS A 675 -13.72 22.56 15.84
C HIS A 675 -13.53 21.27 15.03
N LYS A 676 -12.97 21.37 13.82
CA LYS A 676 -12.77 20.19 12.96
C LYS A 676 -11.77 19.20 13.57
N GLN A 677 -10.73 19.72 14.21
CA GLN A 677 -9.70 18.88 14.83
C GLN A 677 -10.26 18.14 16.06
N ALA A 678 -11.21 18.73 16.80
CA ALA A 678 -11.91 18.04 17.89
C ALA A 678 -12.63 16.77 17.40
N PHE A 679 -13.34 16.83 16.26
CA PHE A 679 -13.95 15.65 15.65
C PHE A 679 -12.92 14.58 15.27
N GLU A 680 -11.79 15.01 14.69
CA GLU A 680 -10.71 14.11 14.28
C GLU A 680 -10.05 13.43 15.49
N GLU A 681 -9.81 14.16 16.59
CA GLU A 681 -9.25 13.61 17.82
C GLU A 681 -10.23 12.65 18.53
N ILE A 682 -11.51 12.99 18.62
CA ILE A 682 -12.53 12.08 19.17
C ILE A 682 -12.65 10.81 18.31
N GLY A 683 -12.53 10.96 16.98
CA GLY A 683 -12.59 9.85 16.04
C GLY A 683 -11.43 8.85 16.14
N LYS A 684 -10.25 9.27 16.61
CA LYS A 684 -9.07 8.39 16.77
C LYS A 684 -9.12 7.65 18.09
N SER A 685 -8.90 6.33 18.14
CA SER A 685 -8.96 5.54 19.39
C SER A 685 -8.07 6.06 20.53
N ASN A 686 -6.99 6.78 20.24
CA ASN A 686 -6.07 7.41 21.19
C ASN A 686 -5.98 8.94 21.05
N GLY A 687 -6.97 9.59 20.43
CA GLY A 687 -6.90 11.03 20.20
C GLY A 687 -7.01 11.84 21.49
N GLY A 688 -6.46 13.05 21.46
CA GLY A 688 -6.30 13.88 22.65
C GLY A 688 -7.60 14.45 23.22
N ILE A 689 -8.74 14.25 22.56
CA ILE A 689 -10.05 14.77 22.95
C ILE A 689 -11.03 13.61 23.07
N ASP A 690 -11.86 13.64 24.11
CA ASP A 690 -12.89 12.64 24.38
C ASP A 690 -14.31 13.19 24.20
N VAL A 691 -14.51 14.49 24.42
CA VAL A 691 -15.83 15.12 24.39
C VAL A 691 -15.82 16.43 23.59
N HIS A 692 -16.84 16.59 22.75
CA HIS A 692 -17.19 17.81 22.04
C HIS A 692 -18.51 18.37 22.62
N PRO A 693 -18.50 19.51 23.34
CA PRO A 693 -19.63 19.95 24.16
C PRO A 693 -20.80 20.56 23.37
N ASP A 694 -20.58 21.03 22.14
CA ASP A 694 -21.58 21.84 21.41
C ASP A 694 -21.62 21.57 19.89
N ILE A 695 -22.19 20.46 19.46
CA ILE A 695 -22.27 20.09 18.04
C ILE A 695 -23.55 20.60 17.40
N TRP A 696 -23.41 21.55 16.49
CA TRP A 696 -24.47 21.99 15.59
C TRP A 696 -24.62 20.97 14.45
N VAL A 697 -25.60 20.06 14.55
CA VAL A 697 -25.68 18.85 13.71
C VAL A 697 -25.84 19.19 12.22
N ALA A 698 -26.68 20.16 11.86
CA ALA A 698 -26.95 20.52 10.47
C ALA A 698 -25.69 21.10 9.77
N ASN A 699 -24.88 21.86 10.50
CA ASN A 699 -23.65 22.47 9.98
C ASN A 699 -22.59 21.42 9.67
N ASN A 700 -22.62 20.29 10.39
CA ASN A 700 -21.55 19.31 10.44
C ASN A 700 -21.91 17.98 9.78
N ALA A 701 -22.87 17.98 8.85
CA ALA A 701 -23.34 16.76 8.19
C ALA A 701 -22.22 15.84 7.66
N PRO A 702 -21.12 16.33 7.05
CA PRO A 702 -19.99 15.48 6.65
C PRO A 702 -19.30 14.79 7.83
N LEU A 703 -19.01 15.55 8.89
CA LEU A 703 -18.32 15.03 10.08
C LEU A 703 -19.19 14.05 10.86
N ILE A 704 -20.51 14.30 10.95
CA ILE A 704 -21.47 13.38 11.57
C ILE A 704 -21.60 12.08 10.79
N ARG A 705 -21.68 12.16 9.45
CA ARG A 705 -21.67 10.95 8.62
C ARG A 705 -20.40 10.13 8.85
N LYS A 706 -19.24 10.80 8.89
CA LYS A 706 -17.93 10.17 9.07
C LYS A 706 -17.77 9.52 10.46
N PHE A 707 -17.82 10.31 11.53
CA PHE A 707 -17.43 9.85 12.86
C PHE A 707 -18.57 9.17 13.64
N VAL A 708 -19.83 9.56 13.40
CA VAL A 708 -20.97 9.02 14.16
C VAL A 708 -21.64 7.87 13.44
N ARG A 709 -21.88 7.98 12.12
CA ARG A 709 -22.63 6.97 11.37
C ARG A 709 -21.74 5.89 10.78
N ALA A 710 -20.67 6.27 10.11
CA ALA A 710 -19.78 5.34 9.41
C ALA A 710 -18.81 4.66 10.39
N TYR A 711 -17.95 5.45 11.05
CA TYR A 711 -16.94 4.90 11.96
C TYR A 711 -17.51 4.48 13.32
N LYS A 712 -18.61 5.11 13.75
CA LYS A 712 -19.20 4.93 15.09
C LYS A 712 -18.19 5.11 16.23
N THR A 713 -17.08 5.79 15.96
CA THR A 713 -16.05 6.16 16.93
C THR A 713 -16.53 7.26 17.87
N MET A 714 -17.59 7.96 17.48
CA MET A 714 -18.21 9.04 18.21
C MET A 714 -19.71 8.77 18.38
N ALA A 715 -20.21 8.89 19.59
CA ALA A 715 -21.62 8.91 19.90
C ALA A 715 -22.12 10.36 19.98
N LEU A 716 -23.41 10.55 19.74
CA LEU A 716 -24.09 11.81 20.04
C LEU A 716 -25.01 11.59 21.23
N SER A 717 -25.13 12.60 22.09
CA SER A 717 -26.03 12.59 23.23
C SER A 717 -27.47 12.28 22.80
N GLN A 718 -28.19 11.57 23.67
CA GLN A 718 -29.61 11.29 23.48
C GLN A 718 -30.44 12.57 23.58
N THR A 719 -30.08 13.42 24.54
CA THR A 719 -30.68 14.74 24.70
C THR A 719 -30.16 15.72 23.64
N SER A 720 -31.01 16.66 23.25
CA SER A 720 -30.67 17.73 22.32
C SER A 720 -31.31 19.04 22.75
N THR A 721 -30.58 20.12 22.51
CA THR A 721 -31.16 21.47 22.45
C THR A 721 -31.41 21.81 20.98
N TYR A 722 -32.25 22.81 20.72
CA TYR A 722 -32.50 23.27 19.35
C TYR A 722 -31.90 24.64 19.14
N GLY A 723 -31.14 24.75 18.07
CA GLY A 723 -30.58 26.00 17.59
C GLY A 723 -31.44 26.60 16.46
N GLN A 724 -31.42 27.92 16.38
CA GLN A 724 -31.88 28.67 15.22
C GLN A 724 -30.70 29.46 14.67
N GLN A 725 -30.54 29.53 13.35
CA GLN A 725 -29.50 30.30 12.68
C GLN A 725 -30.14 31.16 11.59
N GLY A 726 -29.49 32.25 11.21
CA GLY A 726 -29.96 33.08 10.12
C GLY A 726 -29.35 34.47 10.15
N LEU A 727 -30.02 35.39 9.47
CA LEU A 727 -29.65 36.80 9.45
C LEU A 727 -30.50 37.57 10.48
N CYS A 728 -29.86 38.41 11.28
CA CYS A 728 -30.50 39.31 12.22
C CYS A 728 -30.23 40.76 11.85
N TYR A 729 -31.13 41.63 12.33
CA TYR A 729 -30.95 43.07 12.25
C TYR A 729 -31.24 43.74 13.60
N THR A 730 -30.70 44.94 13.76
CA THR A 730 -31.02 45.86 14.85
C THR A 730 -31.34 47.25 14.31
N ASN A 731 -32.05 48.06 15.10
CA ASN A 731 -32.24 49.50 14.89
C ASN A 731 -32.78 49.92 13.51
N TYR A 732 -33.43 49.01 12.79
CA TYR A 732 -34.13 49.28 11.53
C TYR A 732 -35.64 49.41 11.80
N GLN A 733 -36.18 50.62 11.61
CA GLN A 733 -37.62 50.86 11.74
C GLN A 733 -38.31 50.56 10.41
N ALA A 734 -38.80 49.33 10.27
CA ALA A 734 -39.86 49.01 9.32
C ALA A 734 -41.19 48.88 10.07
N ASP A 735 -42.31 49.24 9.43
CA ASP A 735 -43.67 49.06 9.96
C ASP A 735 -44.08 47.56 10.10
N GLY A 736 -43.11 46.64 10.22
CA GLY A 736 -43.28 45.18 10.23
C GLY A 736 -41.94 44.41 10.34
N LYS A 737 -41.98 43.08 10.15
CA LYS A 737 -40.77 42.24 10.05
C LYS A 737 -40.11 42.42 8.67
N VAL A 738 -38.80 42.64 8.63
CA VAL A 738 -38.02 42.69 7.38
C VAL A 738 -37.94 41.29 6.77
N ALA A 739 -38.27 41.12 5.49
CA ALA A 739 -38.15 39.85 4.79
C ALA A 739 -36.84 39.75 4.00
N MET A 740 -36.33 38.53 3.77
CA MET A 740 -35.12 38.31 2.96
C MET A 740 -35.21 38.92 1.56
N ALA A 741 -36.40 38.88 0.95
CA ALA A 741 -36.62 39.46 -0.38
C ALA A 741 -36.43 40.98 -0.41
N ASP A 742 -36.72 41.69 0.69
CA ASP A 742 -36.60 43.14 0.78
C ASP A 742 -35.13 43.59 0.78
N LEU A 743 -34.22 42.71 1.21
CA LEU A 743 -32.79 43.00 1.29
C LEU A 743 -32.17 43.13 -0.10
N ALA A 744 -32.68 42.44 -1.13
CA ALA A 744 -32.12 42.41 -2.48
C ALA A 744 -32.41 43.70 -3.31
N SER A 745 -32.25 44.87 -2.69
CA SER A 745 -32.38 46.17 -3.36
C SER A 745 -31.38 47.19 -2.82
N ALA A 746 -30.90 48.08 -3.70
CA ALA A 746 -29.99 49.16 -3.33
C ALA A 746 -30.60 50.12 -2.28
N LYS A 747 -31.93 50.32 -2.32
CA LYS A 747 -32.64 51.17 -1.37
C LYS A 747 -32.57 50.61 0.05
N THR A 748 -32.79 49.30 0.22
CA THR A 748 -32.70 48.66 1.53
C THR A 748 -31.25 48.57 1.99
N ALA A 749 -30.33 48.23 1.09
CA ALA A 749 -28.90 48.12 1.40
C ALA A 749 -28.30 49.44 1.92
N ALA A 750 -28.73 50.59 1.39
CA ALA A 750 -28.29 51.91 1.86
C ALA A 750 -28.57 52.17 3.35
N ASN A 751 -29.57 51.51 3.95
CA ASN A 751 -29.84 51.67 5.39
C ASN A 751 -28.86 50.89 6.27
N PHE A 752 -28.11 49.96 5.69
CA PHE A 752 -27.11 49.14 6.35
C PHE A 752 -25.68 49.49 5.90
N ASP A 753 -25.49 50.59 5.17
CA ASP A 753 -24.17 51.08 4.72
C ASP A 753 -23.46 51.79 5.88
N LEU A 754 -22.62 51.04 6.60
CA LEU A 754 -21.78 51.52 7.69
C LEU A 754 -20.42 52.02 7.17
N SER A 755 -20.01 51.59 5.97
CA SER A 755 -18.74 51.92 5.33
C SER A 755 -18.77 53.16 4.42
N ASN A 756 -19.96 53.73 4.19
CA ASN A 756 -20.24 54.86 3.29
C ASN A 756 -19.79 54.63 1.84
N ASN A 757 -19.95 53.39 1.34
CA ASN A 757 -19.52 53.01 -0.01
C ASN A 757 -20.68 52.76 -0.99
N ASN A 758 -21.91 53.11 -0.61
CA ASN A 758 -23.18 52.84 -1.31
C ASN A 758 -23.56 51.35 -1.39
N ARG A 759 -22.99 50.52 -0.52
CA ARG A 759 -23.36 49.10 -0.36
C ARG A 759 -23.67 48.84 1.11
N GLY A 760 -24.60 47.94 1.38
CA GLY A 760 -24.88 47.56 2.76
C GLY A 760 -23.77 46.67 3.33
N ASP A 761 -23.57 46.68 4.63
CA ASP A 761 -22.57 45.87 5.31
C ASP A 761 -23.22 44.70 6.05
N ILE A 762 -22.79 43.46 5.76
CA ILE A 762 -23.24 42.25 6.46
C ILE A 762 -22.06 41.57 7.12
N TRP A 763 -22.12 41.35 8.44
CA TRP A 763 -21.20 40.42 9.09
C TRP A 763 -21.67 38.98 8.89
N VAL A 764 -20.81 38.09 8.38
CA VAL A 764 -21.19 36.71 7.99
C VAL A 764 -20.59 35.62 8.86
N GLY A 765 -19.90 35.98 9.95
CA GLY A 765 -19.32 35.05 10.92
C GLY A 765 -17.83 35.27 11.16
N SER A 766 -17.31 34.56 12.16
CA SER A 766 -15.89 34.53 12.52
C SER A 766 -15.08 33.58 11.63
N LYS A 767 -13.78 33.82 11.53
CA LYS A 767 -12.87 32.95 10.75
C LYS A 767 -12.78 31.57 11.39
N GLY A 768 -12.94 30.51 10.58
CA GLY A 768 -12.83 29.12 11.03
C GLY A 768 -14.16 28.45 11.38
N TRP A 769 -15.25 29.22 11.46
CA TRP A 769 -16.59 28.67 11.68
C TRP A 769 -17.10 27.96 10.43
N THR A 770 -17.67 26.76 10.62
CA THR A 770 -18.32 26.02 9.52
C THR A 770 -19.47 26.82 8.88
N ALA A 771 -20.15 27.64 9.69
CA ALA A 771 -21.27 28.47 9.22
C ALA A 771 -20.83 29.58 8.25
N LEU A 772 -19.59 30.07 8.32
CA LEU A 772 -19.11 31.21 7.51
C LEU A 772 -19.26 30.98 6.01
N ASP A 773 -18.72 29.86 5.52
CA ASP A 773 -18.74 29.54 4.08
C ASP A 773 -20.14 29.13 3.61
N ILE A 774 -20.95 28.55 4.50
CA ILE A 774 -22.35 28.22 4.24
C ILE A 774 -23.17 29.51 4.09
N GLU A 775 -22.99 30.46 5.01
CA GLU A 775 -23.68 31.75 5.03
C GLU A 775 -23.40 32.54 3.76
N LYS A 776 -22.11 32.68 3.39
CA LYS A 776 -21.72 33.38 2.16
C LYS A 776 -22.39 32.79 0.93
N ARG A 777 -22.40 31.46 0.78
CA ARG A 777 -23.06 30.78 -0.35
C ARG A 777 -24.58 30.99 -0.31
N ARG A 778 -25.21 30.90 0.86
CA ARG A 778 -26.66 31.12 1.03
C ARG A 778 -27.06 32.55 0.68
N LEU A 779 -26.36 33.56 1.20
CA LEU A 779 -26.63 34.97 0.89
C LEU A 779 -26.37 35.30 -0.59
N ASN A 780 -25.37 34.67 -1.21
CA ASN A 780 -25.14 34.78 -2.64
C ASN A 780 -26.27 34.17 -3.48
N ALA A 781 -26.82 33.03 -3.06
CA ALA A 781 -27.98 32.40 -3.71
C ALA A 781 -29.26 33.27 -3.60
N TYR A 782 -29.33 34.16 -2.61
CA TYR A 782 -30.34 35.22 -2.53
C TYR A 782 -30.01 36.48 -3.36
N GLY A 783 -28.86 36.51 -4.04
CA GLY A 783 -28.41 37.64 -4.85
C GLY A 783 -27.89 38.85 -4.05
N LEU A 784 -27.61 38.69 -2.75
CA LEU A 784 -27.23 39.82 -1.89
C LEU A 784 -25.81 40.34 -2.15
N SER A 785 -24.91 39.54 -2.73
CA SER A 785 -23.56 39.98 -3.12
C SER A 785 -23.51 41.13 -4.12
N LYS A 786 -24.63 41.43 -4.80
CA LYS A 786 -24.77 42.57 -5.70
C LYS A 786 -24.94 43.90 -4.96
N TYR A 787 -25.42 43.86 -3.71
CA TYR A 787 -25.82 45.04 -2.96
C TYR A 787 -25.09 45.20 -1.62
N TYR A 788 -24.49 44.13 -1.08
CA TYR A 788 -23.84 44.12 0.22
C TYR A 788 -22.39 43.66 0.17
N ASP A 789 -21.57 44.18 1.05
CA ASP A 789 -20.22 43.69 1.34
C ASP A 789 -20.25 42.76 2.57
N TYR A 790 -19.54 41.64 2.48
CA TYR A 790 -19.50 40.64 3.54
C TYR A 790 -18.25 40.78 4.40
N HIS A 791 -18.44 41.02 5.68
CA HIS A 791 -17.40 41.22 6.67
C HIS A 791 -17.17 39.99 7.51
N VAL A 792 -15.90 39.70 7.77
CA VAL A 792 -15.44 38.56 8.56
C VAL A 792 -14.48 39.08 9.61
N PHE A 793 -14.91 39.02 10.86
CA PHE A 793 -14.14 39.40 12.04
C PHE A 793 -14.73 38.72 13.28
N ASP A 794 -14.05 38.79 14.41
CA ASP A 794 -14.41 38.02 15.61
C ASP A 794 -15.73 38.50 16.24
N GLN A 795 -16.47 37.56 16.84
CA GLN A 795 -17.80 37.82 17.42
C GLN A 795 -17.78 38.91 18.51
N ASP A 796 -16.74 38.98 19.34
CA ASP A 796 -16.62 40.03 20.36
C ASP A 796 -16.59 41.44 19.76
N LEU A 797 -15.98 41.58 18.59
CA LEU A 797 -15.95 42.85 17.86
C LEU A 797 -17.35 43.16 17.30
N LEU A 798 -18.09 42.16 16.84
CA LEU A 798 -19.48 42.32 16.40
C LEU A 798 -20.35 42.87 17.53
N HIS A 799 -20.26 42.29 18.72
CA HIS A 799 -21.11 42.71 19.84
C HIS A 799 -20.82 44.16 20.25
N LYS A 800 -19.54 44.56 20.25
CA LYS A 800 -19.13 45.96 20.46
C LYS A 800 -19.68 46.89 19.38
N LEU A 801 -19.62 46.48 18.12
CA LEU A 801 -20.15 47.25 16.98
C LEU A 801 -21.67 47.39 17.07
N ILE A 802 -22.40 46.32 17.38
CA ILE A 802 -23.87 46.36 17.56
C ILE A 802 -24.23 47.34 18.69
N ASN A 803 -23.54 47.29 19.83
CA ASN A 803 -23.77 48.19 20.95
C ASN A 803 -23.40 49.66 20.65
N GLN A 804 -22.37 49.89 19.84
CA GLN A 804 -22.02 51.23 19.36
C GLN A 804 -23.07 51.77 18.38
N ASN A 805 -23.43 50.97 17.36
CA ASN A 805 -24.43 51.33 16.37
C ASN A 805 -25.79 51.58 17.01
N HIS A 806 -26.14 50.79 18.05
CA HIS A 806 -27.36 51.00 18.80
C HIS A 806 -27.42 52.39 19.46
N ARG A 807 -26.33 52.80 20.13
CA ARG A 807 -26.20 54.14 20.72
C ARG A 807 -26.26 55.26 19.69
N ASN A 808 -25.78 55.00 18.48
CA ASN A 808 -25.80 55.93 17.36
C ASN A 808 -27.10 55.88 16.54
N GLN A 809 -28.08 55.06 16.92
CA GLN A 809 -29.31 54.81 16.16
C GLN A 809 -29.07 54.34 14.70
N GLN A 810 -27.95 53.64 14.47
CA GLN A 810 -27.60 53.06 13.18
C GLN A 810 -28.10 51.62 13.10
N ALA A 811 -28.64 51.23 11.94
CA ALA A 811 -29.06 49.86 11.70
C ALA A 811 -27.85 48.95 11.43
N SER A 812 -27.94 47.70 11.88
CA SER A 812 -26.92 46.67 11.64
C SER A 812 -27.57 45.43 11.04
N LEU A 813 -26.85 44.73 10.17
CA LEU A 813 -27.26 43.47 9.55
C LEU A 813 -26.13 42.44 9.73
N PHE A 814 -26.42 41.28 10.32
CA PHE A 814 -25.39 40.32 10.70
C PHE A 814 -25.93 38.90 10.83
N PHE A 815 -25.09 37.91 10.55
CA PHE A 815 -25.36 36.52 10.87
C PHE A 815 -25.51 36.36 12.38
N CYS A 816 -26.53 35.62 12.81
CA CYS A 816 -26.85 35.38 14.20
C CYS A 816 -27.31 33.94 14.40
N TYR A 817 -27.19 33.46 15.63
CA TYR A 817 -27.70 32.17 16.05
C TYR A 817 -28.27 32.26 17.46
N TYR A 818 -29.28 31.45 17.75
CA TYR A 818 -29.86 31.29 19.08
C TYR A 818 -29.56 29.87 19.58
N PRO A 819 -29.08 29.68 20.81
CA PRO A 819 -28.90 30.68 21.88
C PRO A 819 -27.58 31.48 21.77
N ASP A 820 -27.66 32.79 22.00
CA ASP A 820 -26.51 33.72 22.07
C ASP A 820 -26.84 34.94 22.96
N ALA A 821 -25.85 35.60 23.55
CA ALA A 821 -26.04 36.80 24.39
C ALA A 821 -26.73 37.96 23.66
N LEU A 822 -26.60 38.05 22.32
CA LEU A 822 -27.30 39.04 21.50
C LEU A 822 -28.82 39.07 21.76
N PHE A 823 -29.42 37.94 22.13
CA PHE A 823 -30.85 37.82 22.37
C PHE A 823 -31.30 38.28 23.77
N SER A 824 -30.38 38.78 24.60
CA SER A 824 -30.72 39.60 25.77
C SER A 824 -31.21 41.01 25.39
N ASN A 825 -30.93 41.43 24.15
CA ASN A 825 -31.35 42.70 23.60
C ASN A 825 -32.62 42.54 22.76
N ASP A 826 -33.76 43.06 23.25
CA ASP A 826 -35.06 43.03 22.56
C ASP A 826 -35.07 43.72 21.17
N HIS A 827 -34.04 44.50 20.84
CA HIS A 827 -33.87 45.12 19.54
C HIS A 827 -33.27 44.20 18.47
N VAL A 828 -32.71 43.04 18.85
CA VAL A 828 -32.18 42.04 17.91
C VAL A 828 -33.33 41.18 17.40
N LYS A 829 -33.55 41.17 16.08
CA LYS A 829 -34.63 40.41 15.45
C LYS A 829 -34.10 39.61 14.26
N PHE A 830 -34.54 38.36 14.13
CA PHE A 830 -34.33 37.58 12.91
C PHE A 830 -35.06 38.22 11.72
N ILE A 831 -34.41 38.18 10.56
CA ILE A 831 -35.03 38.44 9.26
C ILE A 831 -36.07 37.34 9.00
N SER A 832 -37.20 37.72 8.41
CA SER A 832 -38.22 36.78 7.97
C SER A 832 -37.75 36.07 6.70
N GLU A 833 -37.42 34.78 6.82
CA GLU A 833 -37.00 33.94 5.70
C GLU A 833 -38.18 33.08 5.16
N PRO A 834 -38.13 32.62 3.89
CA PRO A 834 -39.06 31.61 3.38
C PRO A 834 -38.91 30.27 4.12
N THR A 835 -39.92 29.40 3.99
CA THR A 835 -39.88 28.03 4.53
C THR A 835 -38.66 27.27 4.02
N HIS A 836 -38.01 26.53 4.91
CA HIS A 836 -36.80 25.76 4.58
C HIS A 836 -37.06 24.68 3.53
N ASP A 837 -36.27 24.69 2.45
CA ASP A 837 -36.20 23.63 1.44
C ASP A 837 -34.88 22.84 1.57
N GLU A 838 -34.99 21.53 1.84
CA GLU A 838 -33.85 20.63 2.04
C GLU A 838 -33.05 20.40 0.75
N SER A 839 -33.71 20.40 -0.42
CA SER A 839 -33.03 20.12 -1.69
C SER A 839 -32.11 21.28 -2.10
N GLN A 840 -32.59 22.51 -1.93
CA GLN A 840 -31.80 23.74 -2.11
C GLN A 840 -30.70 23.82 -1.05
N TRP A 841 -30.99 23.43 0.20
CA TRP A 841 -29.99 23.37 1.27
C TRP A 841 -28.82 22.44 0.94
N GLN A 842 -29.10 21.23 0.46
CA GLN A 842 -28.08 20.29 0.04
C GLN A 842 -27.25 20.81 -1.14
N ALA A 843 -27.84 21.59 -2.05
CA ALA A 843 -27.10 22.24 -3.13
C ALA A 843 -26.11 23.29 -2.59
N ILE A 844 -26.53 24.12 -1.65
CA ILE A 844 -25.67 25.11 -0.96
C ILE A 844 -24.52 24.42 -0.22
N MET A 845 -24.78 23.30 0.44
CA MET A 845 -23.76 22.54 1.20
C MET A 845 -22.67 21.91 0.31
N ARG A 846 -22.95 21.60 -0.97
CA ARG A 846 -22.00 20.92 -1.87
C ARG A 846 -20.86 21.81 -2.36
N GLY A 847 -21.06 23.13 -2.45
CA GLY A 847 -20.00 24.10 -2.74
C GLY A 847 -19.31 24.01 -4.12
N ARG A 848 -19.79 23.17 -5.04
CA ARG A 848 -19.20 22.98 -6.38
C ARG A 848 -19.84 23.83 -7.48
N ASN A 849 -21.04 24.35 -7.24
CA ASN A 849 -21.78 25.13 -8.23
C ASN A 849 -21.44 26.62 -8.10
N SER A 850 -21.47 27.34 -9.21
CA SER A 850 -21.36 28.80 -9.18
C SER A 850 -22.55 29.40 -8.42
N SER A 851 -22.35 30.54 -7.75
CA SER A 851 -23.41 31.17 -6.96
C SER A 851 -24.65 31.56 -7.77
N ASP A 852 -24.49 31.77 -9.08
CA ASP A 852 -25.56 32.18 -9.99
C ASP A 852 -26.52 31.03 -10.34
N GLU A 853 -26.17 29.79 -10.02
CA GLU A 853 -26.98 28.58 -10.27
C GLU A 853 -27.72 28.08 -9.02
N LEU A 854 -27.55 28.75 -7.88
CA LEU A 854 -28.13 28.34 -6.59
C LEU A 854 -29.36 29.18 -6.25
N GLU A 855 -30.41 28.53 -5.74
CA GLU A 855 -31.57 29.21 -5.14
C GLU A 855 -31.41 29.30 -3.62
N GLY A 856 -31.73 30.47 -3.05
CA GLY A 856 -31.65 30.71 -1.61
C GLY A 856 -32.77 30.04 -0.81
N THR A 857 -32.41 29.47 0.34
CA THR A 857 -33.32 28.83 1.32
C THR A 857 -32.96 29.28 2.73
N SER A 858 -33.87 29.14 3.72
CA SER A 858 -33.57 29.46 5.13
C SER A 858 -32.63 28.45 5.77
N TRP A 859 -32.01 28.78 6.90
CA TRP A 859 -31.29 27.77 7.68
C TRP A 859 -32.25 26.71 8.24
N PRO A 860 -31.84 25.43 8.29
CA PRO A 860 -32.63 24.41 8.96
C PRO A 860 -32.68 24.68 10.47
N ARG A 861 -33.79 24.30 11.11
CA ARG A 861 -33.79 24.13 12.56
C ARG A 861 -32.87 22.98 12.91
N THR A 862 -31.80 23.26 13.66
CA THR A 862 -30.75 22.28 13.94
C THR A 862 -30.81 21.78 15.37
N GLU A 863 -30.52 20.50 15.53
CA GLU A 863 -30.18 19.95 16.85
C GLU A 863 -28.78 20.42 17.24
N ILE A 864 -28.62 20.71 18.53
CA ILE A 864 -27.34 20.93 19.17
C ILE A 864 -27.15 19.81 20.20
N LYS A 865 -26.08 19.03 20.05
CA LYS A 865 -25.81 17.81 20.83
C LYS A 865 -24.40 17.81 21.39
N VAL A 866 -24.19 17.08 22.49
CA VAL A 866 -22.85 16.69 22.90
C VAL A 866 -22.43 15.52 22.02
N GLY A 867 -21.20 15.52 21.56
CA GLY A 867 -20.61 14.34 20.94
C GLY A 867 -19.44 13.84 21.77
N TYR A 868 -19.29 12.53 21.88
CA TYR A 868 -18.26 11.96 22.72
C TYR A 868 -17.73 10.64 22.17
N ARG A 869 -16.51 10.29 22.55
CA ARG A 869 -15.84 9.06 22.15
C ARG A 869 -16.69 7.86 22.53
N ALA A 870 -17.05 7.02 21.57
CA ALA A 870 -17.98 5.91 21.79
C ALA A 870 -17.48 4.90 22.83
N SER A 871 -16.16 4.69 22.94
CA SER A 871 -15.56 3.81 23.95
C SER A 871 -15.74 4.30 25.40
N LEU A 872 -16.12 5.57 25.64
CA LEU A 872 -16.47 6.04 26.98
C LEU A 872 -17.67 5.31 27.57
N ALA A 873 -18.59 4.83 26.73
CA ALA A 873 -19.75 4.08 27.20
C ALA A 873 -19.36 2.79 27.94
N SER A 874 -18.24 2.18 27.58
CA SER A 874 -17.70 0.98 28.25
C SER A 874 -16.62 1.30 29.28
N SER A 875 -15.74 2.26 29.01
CA SER A 875 -14.62 2.59 29.91
C SER A 875 -15.03 3.46 31.10
N LEU A 876 -15.95 4.41 30.90
CA LEU A 876 -16.44 5.36 31.90
C LEU A 876 -17.97 5.51 31.81
N PRO A 877 -18.75 4.45 32.13
CA PRO A 877 -20.20 4.42 31.90
C PRO A 877 -20.96 5.53 32.63
N THR A 878 -20.50 5.94 33.83
CA THR A 878 -21.08 7.08 34.56
C THR A 878 -20.91 8.40 33.80
N ILE A 879 -19.74 8.60 33.18
CA ILE A 879 -19.47 9.80 32.38
C ILE A 879 -20.28 9.75 31.08
N ALA A 880 -20.32 8.63 30.38
CA ALA A 880 -21.16 8.49 29.20
C ALA A 880 -22.64 8.77 29.50
N LYS A 881 -23.14 8.32 30.66
CA LYS A 881 -24.51 8.59 31.11
C LYS A 881 -24.75 10.07 31.37
N LEU A 882 -23.81 10.76 32.03
CA LEU A 882 -23.83 12.22 32.16
C LEU A 882 -23.92 12.89 30.79
N LEU A 883 -23.05 12.52 29.85
CA LEU A 883 -22.97 13.11 28.51
C LEU A 883 -24.24 12.89 27.69
N ASP A 884 -24.91 11.75 27.83
CA ASP A 884 -26.16 11.44 27.15
C ASP A 884 -27.33 12.34 27.59
N HIS A 885 -27.33 12.73 28.87
CA HIS A 885 -28.42 13.52 29.49
C HIS A 885 -28.06 14.99 29.71
N TYR A 886 -26.82 15.39 29.45
CA TYR A 886 -26.31 16.74 29.64
C TYR A 886 -27.10 17.75 28.80
N PHE A 887 -27.77 18.68 29.47
CA PHE A 887 -28.69 19.60 28.82
C PHE A 887 -28.74 20.94 29.56
N ILE A 888 -28.49 22.04 28.87
CA ILE A 888 -28.67 23.40 29.41
C ILE A 888 -29.82 24.05 28.65
N ASP A 889 -30.79 24.63 29.35
CA ASP A 889 -31.89 25.35 28.69
C ASP A 889 -31.34 26.59 27.98
N ASN A 890 -31.90 26.90 26.81
CA ASN A 890 -31.42 28.04 26.02
C ASN A 890 -31.59 29.37 26.77
N LYS A 891 -32.60 29.55 27.63
CA LYS A 891 -32.79 30.78 28.42
C LYS A 891 -31.73 30.92 29.51
N ASP A 892 -31.42 29.82 30.19
CA ASP A 892 -30.35 29.78 31.19
C ASP A 892 -29.00 30.09 30.52
N LEU A 893 -28.75 29.50 29.34
CA LEU A 893 -27.52 29.71 28.58
C LEU A 893 -27.38 31.17 28.09
N VAL A 894 -28.46 31.80 27.60
CA VAL A 894 -28.44 33.22 27.21
C VAL A 894 -28.17 34.11 28.42
N SER A 895 -28.76 33.82 29.58
CA SER A 895 -28.54 34.58 30.81
C SER A 895 -27.07 34.50 31.26
N MET A 896 -26.47 33.30 31.25
CA MET A 896 -25.05 33.10 31.56
C MET A 896 -24.13 33.81 30.56
N LEU A 897 -24.45 33.74 29.27
CA LEU A 897 -23.70 34.45 28.22
C LEU A 897 -23.74 35.97 28.44
N GLN A 898 -24.88 36.52 28.85
CA GLN A 898 -25.03 37.94 29.18
C GLN A 898 -24.18 38.35 30.40
N GLU A 899 -24.10 37.51 31.43
CA GLU A 899 -23.22 37.77 32.59
C GLU A 899 -21.75 37.86 32.19
N ILE A 900 -21.29 36.98 31.29
CA ILE A 900 -19.92 37.00 30.75
C ILE A 900 -19.66 38.26 29.94
N GLU A 901 -20.60 38.69 29.10
CA GLU A 901 -20.49 39.96 28.38
C GLU A 901 -20.39 41.18 29.31
N ASN A 902 -21.07 41.11 30.45
CA ASN A 902 -21.02 42.15 31.48
C ASN A 902 -19.73 42.12 32.32
N GLY A 903 -18.81 41.19 32.04
CA GLY A 903 -17.47 41.12 32.62
C GLY A 903 -17.26 40.03 33.67
N ALA A 904 -18.23 39.12 33.86
CA ALA A 904 -18.00 37.91 34.67
C ALA A 904 -17.04 36.95 33.95
N SER A 905 -16.26 36.15 34.71
CA SER A 905 -15.45 35.10 34.11
C SER A 905 -16.29 33.84 33.85
N VAL A 906 -15.93 33.08 32.81
CA VAL A 906 -16.64 31.85 32.43
C VAL A 906 -16.63 30.82 33.56
N GLU A 907 -15.51 30.72 34.29
CA GLU A 907 -15.34 29.83 35.43
C GLU A 907 -16.30 30.16 36.57
N ALA A 908 -16.40 31.44 36.95
CA ALA A 908 -17.25 31.87 38.07
C ALA A 908 -18.74 31.64 37.76
N VAL A 909 -19.16 31.91 36.52
CA VAL A 909 -20.53 31.65 36.05
C VAL A 909 -20.82 30.14 36.03
N SER A 910 -19.87 29.34 35.55
CA SER A 910 -20.01 27.87 35.50
C SER A 910 -20.12 27.26 36.89
N GLU A 911 -19.23 27.64 37.81
CA GLU A 911 -19.24 27.17 39.20
C GLU A 911 -20.53 27.56 39.93
N THR A 912 -20.97 28.81 39.75
CA THR A 912 -22.25 29.29 40.33
C THR A 912 -23.42 28.48 39.82
N TRP A 913 -23.45 28.20 38.51
CA TRP A 913 -24.49 27.39 37.90
C TRP A 913 -24.48 25.95 38.43
N VAL A 914 -23.31 25.31 38.52
CA VAL A 914 -23.16 23.93 39.03
C VAL A 914 -23.65 23.83 40.48
N ASN A 915 -23.23 24.76 41.34
CA ASN A 915 -23.64 24.79 42.74
C ASN A 915 -25.17 24.97 42.92
N ALA A 916 -25.81 25.70 42.01
CA ALA A 916 -27.26 25.93 42.04
C ALA A 916 -28.10 24.78 41.46
N HIS A 917 -27.51 23.81 40.75
CA HIS A 917 -28.24 22.78 39.99
C HIS A 917 -27.89 21.32 40.38
N ASN A 918 -27.45 21.09 41.62
CA ASN A 918 -27.05 19.77 42.12
C ASN A 918 -28.06 18.65 41.85
N ASP A 919 -29.36 18.87 42.10
CA ASP A 919 -30.39 17.86 41.87
C ASP A 919 -30.46 17.44 40.40
N ARG A 920 -30.32 18.39 39.47
CA ARG A 920 -30.32 18.15 38.02
C ARG A 920 -29.09 17.36 37.58
N ILE A 921 -27.92 17.71 38.16
CA ILE A 921 -26.65 17.02 37.90
C ILE A 921 -26.71 15.56 38.34
N ILE A 922 -27.29 15.28 39.51
CA ILE A 922 -27.50 13.91 40.00
C ILE A 922 -28.41 13.12 39.04
N GLN A 923 -29.47 13.75 38.51
CA GLN A 923 -30.33 13.09 37.51
C GLN A 923 -29.57 12.73 36.24
N TRP A 924 -28.63 13.56 35.78
CA TRP A 924 -27.81 13.24 34.61
C TRP A 924 -26.82 12.12 34.86
N LEU A 925 -26.15 12.12 36.02
CA LEU A 925 -25.20 11.07 36.42
C LEU A 925 -25.89 9.72 36.61
N THR A 926 -27.12 9.72 37.12
CA THR A 926 -27.84 8.50 37.50
C THR A 926 -28.87 8.04 36.47
N GLY A 927 -29.34 8.93 35.57
CA GLY A 927 -30.45 8.71 34.65
C GLY A 927 -31.81 8.50 35.31
N PHE A 928 -31.95 8.78 36.61
CA PHE A 928 -33.22 8.69 37.33
C PHE A 928 -33.74 10.10 37.63
N ALA A 929 -35.01 10.36 37.32
CA ALA A 929 -35.66 11.59 37.74
C ALA A 929 -35.85 11.57 39.27
N LEU A 930 -35.31 12.56 39.97
CA LEU A 930 -35.60 12.75 41.40
C LEU A 930 -37.04 13.26 41.51
N TYR A 931 -37.80 12.68 42.44
CA TYR A 931 -39.21 13.01 42.65
C TYR A 931 -39.33 14.50 42.99
N GLN A 932 -39.95 15.30 42.12
CA GLN A 932 -40.31 16.68 42.44
C GLN A 932 -41.45 16.66 43.45
N ASP A 933 -41.19 17.19 44.64
CA ASP A 933 -42.24 17.39 45.63
C ASP A 933 -43.23 18.42 45.09
N LYS A 934 -44.51 18.04 45.03
CA LYS A 934 -45.62 18.93 44.62
C LYS A 934 -45.92 19.91 45.76
N THR A 935 -45.02 20.85 46.04
CA THR A 935 -45.25 21.88 47.07
C THR A 935 -44.51 23.19 46.76
N ALA A 936 -44.65 23.73 45.54
CA ALA A 936 -44.38 25.15 45.27
C ALA A 936 -44.96 25.59 43.91
N ASN A 937 -46.28 25.75 43.83
CA ASN A 937 -46.94 26.74 42.95
C ASN A 937 -48.43 26.79 43.31
N ASP A 938 -48.69 27.28 44.52
CA ASP A 938 -49.82 28.14 44.84
C ASP A 938 -49.21 29.38 45.50
N GLN A 939 -48.72 30.32 44.68
CA GLN A 939 -48.69 31.78 44.92
C GLN A 939 -48.14 32.54 43.72
#